data_AF-A0A2J7PJ39-F1
#
_entry.id   AF-A0A2J7PJ39-F1
#
_cell.length_a   1.000
_cell.length_b   1.000
_cell.length_c   1.000
_cell.angle_alpha   90.00
_cell.angle_beta   90.00
_cell.angle_gamma   90.00
#
_symmetry.space_group_name_H-M   'P 1'
#
loop_
_entity.id
_entity.type
_entity.pdbx_description
1 polymer ?
#
loop_
_entity_poly.entity_id
_entity_poly.type
_entity_poly.pdbx_seq_one_letter_code
_entity_poly.pdbx_strand_id
1 'polypeptide(L)'
;MARPLVLQGTVHPTVWTPAYADTTDPTLAAWLWDVLYSGKRKRKLSKLTSTKDQYFSQGKEDHIYIRNPNQRSGDADPQLQEYRIMVSIAVPTFDRKLNSYVTNETRFADLLGVAGTDVPIKDMEKLTYNYKSGVNGYAFIVTNNGYILLHPDLRPVFRGILKKNYNSVDLTEVELLDDTNGPRKLSPEIEELRNAMVNHSEGKMLKLRMKFHYDDIRRVALEHKNYYFAPLKRTPFTMGLSLPDKYGMYYIKAGDEVQKSRHENISIISYLQGSSWKIHPDWTYCKYHHQTHTFESPEDEMKHFLEKMRGRDWVWAEQYEYSDKKDETMLMQDSVTFFVDNGTESFDCNRRPTGEDEYYCDRELVQLFVFDARVTKPFFSGEKLTDLEQEIVKLYNVTLKFVSTQSGLTRWLHLQEHTESEEDALDFGDLHTDSIDEPYYRSAVLHYGTDPASYVFSVPFDAGLRDDAVVMASHAIFPRDGGMEAPASVVGLQFQHSALLSRFISITSKKTCPTCYDCASEELDCFVLDNNGYIVLAEDKNLTGRFFGEVEGAVMDSLRTGDAVFKKVSIFDYQGLCLDDKNRTSNSDANFILTPFTHFKLLVQWVFGQLLWLLFDSNLSHLWYGTQASASPFGEGNLY
;
A
#
# COMPACT_ATOMS: atom_id res chain seq x y z
N MET A 1 -24.60 -24.26 -27.26
CA MET A 1 -24.72 -25.74 -27.14
C MET A 1 -24.43 -26.10 -25.69
N ALA A 2 -25.44 -26.45 -24.90
CA ALA A 2 -25.23 -26.96 -23.55
C ALA A 2 -24.87 -28.44 -23.66
N ARG A 3 -23.67 -28.83 -23.20
CA ARG A 3 -23.32 -30.25 -23.09
C ARG A 3 -24.07 -30.82 -21.88
N PRO A 4 -24.81 -31.94 -22.02
CA PRO A 4 -25.40 -32.60 -20.86
C PRO A 4 -24.29 -33.06 -19.92
N LEU A 5 -24.37 -32.65 -18.65
CA LEU A 5 -23.49 -33.13 -17.58
C LEU A 5 -23.81 -34.62 -17.37
N VAL A 6 -22.92 -35.49 -17.84
CA VAL A 6 -23.01 -36.93 -17.57
C VAL A 6 -22.65 -37.13 -16.10
N LEU A 7 -23.60 -37.66 -15.33
CA LEU A 7 -23.38 -38.08 -13.96
C LEU A 7 -22.34 -39.20 -13.94
N GLN A 8 -21.08 -38.87 -13.67
CA GLN A 8 -20.09 -39.88 -13.30
C GLN A 8 -20.47 -40.40 -11.93
N GLY A 9 -20.85 -41.68 -11.84
CA GLY A 9 -21.21 -42.35 -10.59
C GLY A 9 -20.05 -42.52 -9.60
N THR A 10 -18.87 -41.94 -9.88
CA THR A 10 -17.64 -42.01 -9.08
C THR A 10 -17.03 -40.63 -8.76
N VAL A 11 -17.50 -39.55 -9.41
CA VAL A 11 -16.92 -38.19 -9.28
C VAL A 11 -18.00 -37.12 -9.29
N HIS A 12 -18.15 -36.39 -8.19
CA HIS A 12 -18.88 -35.13 -8.20
C HIS A 12 -17.94 -34.00 -8.64
N PRO A 13 -18.24 -33.25 -9.71
CA PRO A 13 -17.42 -32.11 -10.09
C PRO A 13 -17.57 -31.00 -9.06
N THR A 14 -16.46 -30.60 -8.44
CA THR A 14 -16.37 -29.35 -7.65
C THR A 14 -16.08 -28.21 -8.61
N VAL A 15 -16.82 -27.11 -8.47
CA VAL A 15 -16.62 -25.91 -9.29
C VAL A 15 -16.30 -24.75 -8.39
N TRP A 16 -15.23 -24.03 -8.71
CA TRP A 16 -14.86 -22.80 -8.01
C TRP A 16 -15.41 -21.59 -8.75
N THR A 17 -15.93 -20.62 -8.01
CA THR A 17 -16.32 -19.33 -8.56
C THR A 17 -15.10 -18.41 -8.72
N PRO A 18 -15.14 -17.46 -9.67
CA PRO A 18 -14.22 -16.31 -9.64
C PRO A 18 -14.38 -15.51 -8.34
N ALA A 19 -13.35 -14.76 -7.98
CA ALA A 19 -13.40 -13.85 -6.83
C ALA A 19 -14.60 -12.89 -6.93
N TYR A 20 -15.33 -12.73 -5.83
CA TYR A 20 -16.43 -11.77 -5.71
C TYR A 20 -16.44 -11.12 -4.32
N ALA A 21 -17.01 -9.92 -4.22
CA ALA A 21 -17.14 -9.22 -2.95
C ALA A 21 -18.41 -9.63 -2.19
N ASP A 22 -18.30 -9.80 -0.87
CA ASP A 22 -19.41 -10.06 0.05
C ASP A 22 -20.36 -8.85 0.11
N THR A 23 -21.51 -9.03 -0.53
CA THR A 23 -22.82 -8.37 -0.37
C THR A 23 -22.90 -6.93 0.20
N THR A 24 -21.98 -6.04 -0.15
CA THR A 24 -22.36 -4.63 -0.34
C THR A 24 -22.85 -4.51 -1.78
N ASP A 25 -24.15 -4.28 -1.92
CA ASP A 25 -24.91 -4.33 -3.17
C ASP A 25 -24.09 -3.81 -4.37
N PRO A 26 -23.73 -4.64 -5.37
CA PRO A 26 -23.01 -4.17 -6.55
C PRO A 26 -23.78 -3.05 -7.28
N THR A 27 -25.09 -2.94 -7.06
CA THR A 27 -25.88 -1.80 -7.53
C THR A 27 -25.56 -0.51 -6.79
N LEU A 28 -25.19 -0.55 -5.50
CA LEU A 28 -24.72 0.61 -4.73
C LEU A 28 -23.37 1.07 -5.26
N ALA A 29 -22.41 0.16 -5.47
CA ALA A 29 -21.12 0.51 -6.07
C ALA A 29 -21.30 1.07 -7.49
N ALA A 30 -22.14 0.44 -8.32
CA ALA A 30 -22.48 0.94 -9.65
C ALA A 30 -23.15 2.33 -9.59
N TRP A 31 -24.06 2.55 -8.65
CA TRP A 31 -24.71 3.84 -8.41
C TRP A 31 -23.72 4.91 -7.94
N LEU A 32 -22.78 4.58 -7.04
CA LEU A 32 -21.72 5.48 -6.57
C LEU A 32 -20.83 5.90 -7.74
N TRP A 33 -20.46 4.96 -8.61
CA TRP A 33 -19.77 5.26 -9.86
C TRP A 33 -20.59 6.21 -10.75
N ASP A 34 -21.88 5.93 -10.96
CA ASP A 34 -22.75 6.81 -11.76
C ASP A 34 -22.87 8.23 -11.15
N VAL A 35 -22.87 8.36 -9.82
CA VAL A 35 -22.85 9.64 -9.13
C VAL A 35 -21.53 10.38 -9.34
N LEU A 36 -20.39 9.68 -9.26
CA LEU A 36 -19.07 10.26 -9.53
C LEU A 36 -18.92 10.74 -10.98
N TYR A 37 -19.39 9.95 -11.94
CA TYR A 37 -19.32 10.29 -13.37
C TYR A 37 -20.32 11.40 -13.76
N SER A 38 -21.43 11.55 -13.04
CA SER A 38 -22.42 12.60 -13.34
C SER A 38 -22.04 13.97 -12.75
N GLY A 39 -21.50 14.85 -13.60
CA GLY A 39 -21.04 16.19 -13.20
C GLY A 39 -22.07 17.10 -12.49
N LYS A 40 -23.38 16.86 -12.65
CA LYS A 40 -24.44 17.59 -11.90
C LYS A 40 -24.56 17.12 -10.44
N ARG A 41 -24.27 15.86 -10.13
CA ARG A 41 -24.31 15.31 -8.75
C ARG A 41 -22.98 15.50 -8.01
N LYS A 42 -21.86 15.53 -8.74
CA LYS A 42 -20.51 15.89 -8.24
C LYS A 42 -20.48 17.21 -7.46
N ARG A 43 -21.21 18.25 -7.91
CA ARG A 43 -21.33 19.55 -7.21
C ARG A 43 -22.02 19.51 -5.84
N LYS A 44 -22.92 18.54 -5.63
CA LYS A 44 -23.60 18.34 -4.33
C LYS A 44 -22.69 17.59 -3.36
N LEU A 45 -21.90 16.64 -3.86
CA LEU A 45 -20.90 15.91 -3.08
C LEU A 45 -19.70 16.81 -2.72
N SER A 46 -19.21 17.62 -3.67
CA SER A 46 -18.03 18.50 -3.51
C SER A 46 -18.21 19.58 -2.43
N LYS A 47 -19.45 20.09 -2.26
CA LYS A 47 -19.77 21.03 -1.17
C LYS A 47 -19.71 20.40 0.22
N LEU A 48 -19.75 19.07 0.31
CA LEU A 48 -19.56 18.31 1.55
C LEU A 48 -18.10 17.83 1.74
N THR A 49 -17.28 17.86 0.68
CA THR A 49 -15.91 17.31 0.70
C THR A 49 -14.82 18.37 0.81
N SER A 50 -15.11 19.66 0.60
CA SER A 50 -14.06 20.71 0.67
C SER A 50 -13.47 20.93 2.07
N THR A 51 -13.98 20.26 3.10
CA THR A 51 -13.42 20.21 4.46
C THR A 51 -12.59 18.94 4.73
N LYS A 52 -12.48 18.03 3.75
CA LYS A 52 -11.77 16.73 3.89
C LYS A 52 -10.58 16.57 2.93
N ASP A 53 -10.30 17.57 2.09
CA ASP A 53 -9.17 17.53 1.14
C ASP A 53 -7.79 17.63 1.81
N GLN A 54 -7.73 17.67 3.15
CA GLN A 54 -6.53 17.81 3.96
C GLN A 54 -5.86 16.48 4.36
N TYR A 55 -6.42 15.33 3.96
CA TYR A 55 -5.98 13.99 4.39
C TYR A 55 -5.44 13.08 3.27
N PHE A 56 -5.16 13.63 2.08
CA PHE A 56 -4.81 12.79 0.93
C PHE A 56 -3.32 12.39 0.87
N SER A 57 -2.96 11.46 1.76
CA SER A 57 -2.03 10.35 1.47
C SER A 57 -2.72 9.02 1.83
N GLN A 58 -3.80 8.69 1.13
CA GLN A 58 -4.62 7.49 1.36
C GLN A 58 -4.34 6.38 0.33
N GLY A 59 -3.07 5.99 0.13
CA GLY A 59 -2.80 4.76 -0.63
C GLY A 59 -3.25 3.52 0.14
N LYS A 60 -2.82 3.42 1.41
CA LYS A 60 -3.07 2.26 2.29
C LYS A 60 -4.56 2.07 2.68
N GLU A 61 -5.30 3.15 2.96
CA GLU A 61 -6.72 3.09 3.36
C GLU A 61 -7.67 2.71 2.20
N ASP A 62 -7.21 2.80 0.95
CA ASP A 62 -8.05 2.52 -0.23
C ASP A 62 -8.02 1.05 -0.67
N HIS A 63 -7.25 0.18 0.01
CA HIS A 63 -7.06 -1.20 -0.45
C HIS A 63 -8.33 -2.03 -0.31
N ILE A 64 -9.11 -1.86 0.78
CA ILE A 64 -10.26 -2.73 1.06
C ILE A 64 -11.44 -2.00 1.75
N TYR A 65 -11.36 -0.71 2.11
CA TYR A 65 -12.35 -0.10 3.02
C TYR A 65 -13.50 0.69 2.36
N ILE A 66 -14.67 0.75 3.00
CA ILE A 66 -15.89 1.51 2.62
C ILE A 66 -16.29 2.40 3.79
N ARG A 67 -16.84 3.60 3.58
CA ARG A 67 -17.52 4.32 4.66
C ARG A 67 -18.83 3.62 5.05
N ASN A 68 -19.02 3.34 6.34
CA ASN A 68 -20.21 2.69 6.87
C ASN A 68 -21.49 3.44 6.43
N PRO A 69 -22.35 2.82 5.59
CA PRO A 69 -23.52 3.50 5.01
C PRO A 69 -24.60 3.84 6.05
N ASN A 70 -24.54 3.24 7.25
CA ASN A 70 -25.50 3.47 8.33
C ASN A 70 -25.17 4.70 9.19
N GLN A 71 -24.01 5.33 8.99
CA GLN A 71 -23.62 6.55 9.71
C GLN A 71 -24.22 7.81 9.07
N ARG A 72 -24.74 8.71 9.90
CA ARG A 72 -25.22 10.03 9.46
C ARG A 72 -24.03 10.91 9.11
N SER A 73 -24.19 11.78 8.10
CA SER A 73 -23.13 12.64 7.54
C SER A 73 -22.61 13.77 8.46
N GLY A 74 -22.44 13.50 9.76
CA GLY A 74 -21.97 14.45 10.76
C GLY A 74 -21.04 13.88 11.84
N ASP A 75 -20.73 12.57 11.84
CA ASP A 75 -19.72 12.02 12.75
C ASP A 75 -18.31 12.42 12.30
N ALA A 76 -17.48 12.82 13.27
CA ALA A 76 -16.11 13.30 13.06
C ALA A 76 -15.20 12.24 12.42
N ASP A 77 -15.50 10.96 12.64
CA ASP A 77 -14.73 9.82 12.14
C ASP A 77 -15.63 8.81 11.41
N PRO A 78 -15.51 8.65 10.07
CA PRO A 78 -16.30 7.69 9.33
C PRO A 78 -15.79 6.27 9.62
N GLN A 79 -16.60 5.44 10.29
CA GLN A 79 -16.25 4.04 10.48
C GLN A 79 -16.07 3.36 9.12
N LEU A 80 -14.88 2.81 8.89
CA LEU A 80 -14.50 2.13 7.67
C LEU A 80 -14.85 0.63 7.77
N GLN A 81 -15.64 0.11 6.83
CA GLN A 81 -15.99 -1.31 6.71
C GLN A 81 -15.19 -1.96 5.57
N GLU A 82 -14.49 -3.04 5.87
CA GLU A 82 -13.66 -3.79 4.92
C GLU A 82 -14.53 -4.64 3.94
N TYR A 83 -14.31 -4.51 2.62
CA TYR A 83 -14.80 -5.41 1.58
C TYR A 83 -14.24 -6.83 1.82
N ARG A 84 -15.11 -7.82 1.99
CA ARG A 84 -14.65 -9.21 2.07
C ARG A 84 -14.68 -9.81 0.67
N ILE A 85 -13.51 -10.00 0.07
CA ILE A 85 -13.41 -10.71 -1.21
C ILE A 85 -13.32 -12.21 -0.92
N MET A 86 -14.15 -12.99 -1.60
CA MET A 86 -14.33 -14.42 -1.35
C MET A 86 -14.33 -15.21 -2.65
N VAL A 87 -14.07 -16.51 -2.52
CA VAL A 87 -14.31 -17.51 -3.56
C VAL A 87 -15.26 -18.56 -3.00
N SER A 88 -16.19 -19.05 -3.82
CA SER A 88 -17.10 -20.13 -3.43
C SER A 88 -16.66 -21.41 -4.09
N ILE A 89 -16.71 -22.51 -3.34
CA ILE A 89 -16.71 -23.86 -3.91
C ILE A 89 -18.14 -24.37 -3.93
N ALA A 90 -18.56 -24.87 -5.09
CA ALA A 90 -19.93 -25.31 -5.34
C ALA A 90 -19.96 -26.77 -5.83
N VAL A 91 -20.93 -27.52 -5.33
CA VAL A 91 -21.19 -28.92 -5.71
C VAL A 91 -22.67 -29.10 -6.05
N PRO A 92 -23.00 -29.66 -7.23
CA PRO A 92 -24.38 -29.96 -7.58
C PRO A 92 -24.91 -31.15 -6.78
N THR A 93 -26.13 -31.02 -6.25
CA THR A 93 -26.83 -32.06 -5.51
C THR A 93 -27.92 -32.67 -6.39
N PHE A 94 -28.01 -34.01 -6.40
CA PHE A 94 -28.94 -34.74 -7.28
C PHE A 94 -29.86 -35.64 -6.47
N ASP A 95 -31.10 -35.81 -6.93
CA ASP A 95 -32.03 -36.77 -6.32
C ASP A 95 -31.63 -38.18 -6.73
N ARG A 96 -31.22 -38.99 -5.75
CA ARG A 96 -30.83 -40.37 -5.97
C ARG A 96 -32.02 -41.34 -5.94
N LYS A 97 -33.24 -40.90 -5.56
CA LYS A 97 -34.41 -41.76 -5.38
C LYS A 97 -34.92 -42.42 -6.67
N LEU A 98 -34.65 -41.81 -7.84
CA LEU A 98 -35.07 -42.38 -9.13
C LEU A 98 -34.21 -43.56 -9.62
N ASN A 99 -33.06 -43.82 -8.98
CA ASN A 99 -32.08 -44.81 -9.44
C ASN A 99 -32.47 -46.29 -9.21
N SER A 100 -33.63 -46.57 -8.63
CA SER A 100 -34.05 -47.94 -8.28
C SER A 100 -34.79 -48.70 -9.41
N TYR A 101 -35.20 -48.05 -10.49
CA TYR A 101 -36.16 -48.64 -11.45
C TYR A 101 -35.82 -48.53 -12.93
N VAL A 102 -34.64 -48.03 -13.32
CA VAL A 102 -34.27 -47.89 -14.74
C VAL A 102 -33.08 -48.78 -15.08
N THR A 103 -33.28 -49.64 -16.08
CA THR A 103 -32.33 -50.57 -16.67
C THR A 103 -30.97 -49.93 -17.00
N ASN A 104 -29.93 -50.77 -16.89
CA ASN A 104 -28.47 -50.54 -16.83
C ASN A 104 -27.77 -49.55 -17.81
N GLU A 105 -28.46 -48.72 -18.59
CA GLU A 105 -27.77 -47.94 -19.65
C GLU A 105 -27.96 -46.41 -19.57
N THR A 106 -28.94 -45.88 -18.82
CA THR A 106 -29.08 -44.42 -18.66
C THR A 106 -29.52 -44.03 -17.25
N ARG A 107 -28.57 -43.51 -16.45
CA ARG A 107 -28.84 -42.92 -15.14
C ARG A 107 -29.30 -41.47 -15.32
N PHE A 108 -30.61 -41.23 -15.21
CA PHE A 108 -31.16 -39.87 -15.11
C PHE A 108 -31.36 -39.55 -13.64
N ALA A 109 -30.70 -38.50 -13.13
CA ALA A 109 -30.97 -37.95 -11.81
C ALA A 109 -31.32 -36.47 -11.95
N ASP A 110 -32.39 -36.05 -11.28
CA ASP A 110 -32.82 -34.66 -11.27
C ASP A 110 -31.89 -33.83 -10.36
N LEU A 111 -31.51 -32.64 -10.83
CA LEU A 111 -30.75 -31.68 -10.04
C LEU A 111 -31.66 -31.11 -8.94
N LEU A 112 -31.33 -31.38 -7.68
CA LEU A 112 -32.01 -30.80 -6.52
C LEU A 112 -31.58 -29.35 -6.29
N GLY A 113 -30.30 -29.05 -6.51
CA GLY A 113 -29.74 -27.73 -6.33
C GLY A 113 -28.22 -27.73 -6.33
N VAL A 114 -27.64 -26.67 -5.76
CA VAL A 114 -26.19 -26.51 -5.62
C VAL A 114 -25.92 -26.18 -4.15
N ALA A 115 -25.05 -26.96 -3.52
CA ALA A 115 -24.50 -26.63 -2.21
C ALA A 115 -23.19 -25.87 -2.44
N GLY A 116 -23.04 -24.72 -1.78
CA GLY A 116 -21.83 -23.90 -1.86
C GLY A 116 -21.34 -23.51 -0.48
N THR A 117 -20.04 -23.31 -0.35
CA THR A 117 -19.44 -22.65 0.81
C THR A 117 -18.44 -21.61 0.34
N ASP A 118 -18.40 -20.50 1.07
CA ASP A 118 -17.58 -19.34 0.75
C ASP A 118 -16.28 -19.39 1.57
N VAL A 119 -15.19 -18.99 0.93
CA VAL A 119 -13.85 -18.93 1.51
C VAL A 119 -13.33 -17.50 1.33
N PRO A 120 -13.12 -16.76 2.42
CA PRO A 120 -12.50 -15.44 2.35
C PRO A 120 -11.05 -15.51 1.85
N ILE A 121 -10.68 -14.61 0.93
CA ILE A 121 -9.30 -14.52 0.42
C ILE A 121 -8.32 -14.16 1.54
N LYS A 122 -8.75 -13.34 2.51
CA LYS A 122 -7.96 -12.98 3.70
C LYS A 122 -7.54 -14.20 4.53
N ASP A 123 -8.33 -15.28 4.52
CA ASP A 123 -7.94 -16.52 5.21
C ASP A 123 -6.92 -17.32 4.40
N MET A 124 -6.97 -17.25 3.06
CA MET A 124 -5.93 -17.81 2.19
C MET A 124 -4.61 -17.04 2.31
N GLU A 125 -4.66 -15.72 2.46
CA GLU A 125 -3.50 -14.86 2.65
C GLU A 125 -2.75 -15.18 3.96
N LYS A 126 -3.47 -15.46 5.05
CA LYS A 126 -2.80 -15.86 6.31
C LYS A 126 -1.96 -17.14 6.16
N LEU A 127 -2.29 -18.00 5.20
CA LEU A 127 -1.57 -19.24 4.93
C LEU A 127 -0.31 -19.04 4.06
N THR A 128 -0.04 -17.82 3.57
CA THR A 128 1.17 -17.55 2.76
C THR A 128 2.41 -17.20 3.58
N TYR A 129 2.26 -17.01 4.90
CA TYR A 129 3.36 -16.73 5.85
C TYR A 129 4.34 -15.64 5.35
N ASN A 130 3.85 -14.42 5.16
CA ASN A 130 4.63 -13.31 4.56
C ASN A 130 5.97 -13.04 5.26
N TYR A 131 6.02 -13.18 6.59
CA TYR A 131 7.26 -13.02 7.37
C TYR A 131 8.39 -13.99 6.95
N LYS A 132 8.06 -15.16 6.39
CA LYS A 132 9.04 -16.15 5.88
C LYS A 132 9.54 -15.78 4.49
N SER A 133 8.66 -15.24 3.64
CA SER A 133 9.04 -14.74 2.31
C SER A 133 9.97 -13.52 2.42
N GLY A 134 9.89 -12.80 3.54
CA GLY A 134 10.75 -11.66 3.85
C GLY A 134 10.36 -10.43 3.03
N VAL A 135 11.18 -9.38 3.14
CA VAL A 135 10.88 -8.07 2.55
C VAL A 135 10.95 -8.13 1.04
N ASN A 136 9.99 -7.53 0.33
CA ASN A 136 9.85 -7.60 -1.13
C ASN A 136 9.68 -9.04 -1.70
N GLY A 137 9.58 -10.05 -0.84
CA GLY A 137 9.15 -11.41 -1.18
C GLY A 137 7.67 -11.59 -0.88
N TYR A 138 6.95 -12.27 -1.76
CA TYR A 138 5.51 -12.48 -1.58
C TYR A 138 5.05 -13.74 -2.31
N ALA A 139 3.97 -14.31 -1.80
CA ALA A 139 3.21 -15.32 -2.50
C ALA A 139 2.01 -14.68 -3.22
N PHE A 140 1.58 -15.30 -4.31
CA PHE A 140 0.43 -14.87 -5.07
C PHE A 140 -0.27 -16.09 -5.65
N ILE A 141 -1.57 -15.95 -5.96
CA ILE A 141 -2.39 -17.04 -6.49
C ILE A 141 -3.05 -16.59 -7.77
N VAL A 142 -2.99 -17.43 -8.80
CA VAL A 142 -3.51 -17.17 -10.14
C VAL A 142 -4.52 -18.25 -10.50
N THR A 143 -5.60 -17.85 -11.16
CA THR A 143 -6.63 -18.75 -11.70
C THR A 143 -6.18 -19.41 -13.00
N ASN A 144 -6.86 -20.46 -13.42
CA ASN A 144 -6.69 -21.11 -14.73
C ASN A 144 -6.94 -20.20 -15.95
N ASN A 145 -7.39 -18.95 -15.77
CA ASN A 145 -7.53 -17.96 -16.85
C ASN A 145 -6.39 -16.92 -16.86
N GLY A 146 -5.53 -16.91 -15.84
CA GLY A 146 -4.47 -15.91 -15.67
C GLY A 146 -4.86 -14.73 -14.79
N TYR A 147 -6.09 -14.71 -14.25
CA TYR A 147 -6.51 -13.68 -13.30
C TYR A 147 -5.92 -13.91 -11.92
N ILE A 148 -5.53 -12.83 -11.28
CA ILE A 148 -4.98 -12.83 -9.93
C ILE A 148 -6.12 -12.99 -8.92
N LEU A 149 -5.95 -13.96 -8.02
CA LEU A 149 -6.79 -14.14 -6.84
C LEU A 149 -6.20 -13.43 -5.61
N LEU A 150 -4.89 -13.55 -5.41
CA LEU A 150 -4.15 -12.98 -4.30
C LEU A 150 -2.83 -12.40 -4.83
N HIS A 151 -2.52 -11.14 -4.54
CA HIS A 151 -1.23 -10.51 -4.82
C HIS A 151 -1.13 -9.19 -4.02
N PRO A 152 0.05 -8.80 -3.47
CA PRO A 152 0.18 -7.56 -2.68
C PRO A 152 -0.21 -6.29 -3.45
N ASP A 153 0.13 -6.20 -4.74
CA ASP A 153 -0.23 -5.06 -5.60
C ASP A 153 -1.65 -5.13 -6.21
N LEU A 154 -2.49 -6.13 -5.84
CA LEU A 154 -3.88 -6.17 -6.28
C LEU A 154 -4.68 -5.09 -5.53
N ARG A 155 -5.21 -4.10 -6.25
CA ARG A 155 -5.98 -2.97 -5.70
C ARG A 155 -7.42 -3.03 -6.22
N PRO A 156 -8.31 -3.80 -5.56
CA PRO A 156 -9.69 -4.00 -6.00
C PRO A 156 -10.58 -2.79 -5.76
N VAL A 157 -10.19 -1.88 -4.86
CA VAL A 157 -10.97 -0.73 -4.41
C VAL A 157 -10.27 0.58 -4.83
N PHE A 158 -11.05 1.65 -5.02
CA PHE A 158 -10.55 3.00 -5.30
C PHE A 158 -11.44 4.01 -4.60
N ARG A 159 -10.88 4.87 -3.73
CA ARG A 159 -11.61 5.88 -2.95
C ARG A 159 -12.81 5.30 -2.19
N GLY A 160 -12.60 4.12 -1.62
CA GLY A 160 -13.63 3.31 -0.96
C GLY A 160 -14.77 2.80 -1.84
N ILE A 161 -14.57 2.73 -3.16
CA ILE A 161 -15.54 2.17 -4.12
C ILE A 161 -14.89 0.98 -4.84
N LEU A 162 -15.58 -0.17 -4.84
CA LEU A 162 -15.16 -1.35 -5.59
C LEU A 162 -15.04 -1.05 -7.10
N LYS A 163 -13.89 -1.38 -7.70
CA LYS A 163 -13.68 -1.24 -9.14
C LYS A 163 -14.57 -2.22 -9.90
N LYS A 164 -15.03 -1.86 -11.11
CA LYS A 164 -15.88 -2.76 -11.92
C LYS A 164 -15.16 -4.03 -12.41
N ASN A 165 -13.84 -3.95 -12.59
CA ASN A 165 -12.96 -4.99 -13.13
C ASN A 165 -12.08 -5.67 -12.06
N TYR A 166 -12.44 -5.54 -10.78
CA TYR A 166 -11.65 -6.04 -9.64
C TYR A 166 -11.29 -7.53 -9.71
N ASN A 167 -12.13 -8.35 -10.35
CA ASN A 167 -11.99 -9.80 -10.46
C ASN A 167 -11.37 -10.26 -11.80
N SER A 168 -10.94 -9.32 -12.65
CA SER A 168 -10.43 -9.59 -14.00
C SER A 168 -9.02 -9.03 -14.24
N VAL A 169 -8.28 -8.73 -13.17
CA VAL A 169 -6.89 -8.27 -13.25
C VAL A 169 -5.98 -9.46 -13.57
N ASP A 170 -5.24 -9.37 -14.66
CA ASP A 170 -4.32 -10.43 -15.13
C ASP A 170 -2.95 -10.33 -14.42
N LEU A 171 -2.25 -11.45 -14.27
CA LEU A 171 -0.86 -11.51 -13.79
C LEU A 171 0.05 -10.49 -14.49
N THR A 172 -0.11 -10.36 -15.81
CA THR A 172 0.70 -9.47 -16.67
C THR A 172 0.43 -7.98 -16.47
N GLU A 173 -0.65 -7.62 -15.78
CA GLU A 173 -0.98 -6.23 -15.44
C GLU A 173 -0.33 -5.77 -14.13
N VAL A 174 0.21 -6.72 -13.35
CA VAL A 174 0.75 -6.46 -12.01
C VAL A 174 2.24 -6.76 -11.97
N GLU A 175 2.66 -7.90 -12.52
CA GLU A 175 4.07 -8.29 -12.58
C GLU A 175 4.75 -7.64 -13.79
N LEU A 176 5.60 -6.63 -13.52
CA LEU A 176 6.25 -5.84 -14.55
C LEU A 176 7.73 -6.22 -14.72
N LEU A 177 8.11 -6.68 -15.91
CA LEU A 177 9.51 -6.88 -16.27
C LEU A 177 10.22 -5.54 -16.53
N ASP A 178 11.53 -5.48 -16.26
CA ASP A 178 12.39 -4.35 -16.68
C ASP A 178 12.73 -4.44 -18.17
N ASP A 179 11.70 -4.33 -19.00
CA ASP A 179 11.82 -4.22 -20.45
C ASP A 179 11.66 -2.78 -20.94
N THR A 180 12.16 -2.52 -22.15
CA THR A 180 11.97 -1.25 -22.87
C THR A 180 10.70 -1.25 -23.71
N ASN A 181 9.84 -2.26 -23.54
CA ASN A 181 8.64 -2.41 -24.33
C ASN A 181 7.60 -1.34 -23.95
N GLY A 182 6.79 -0.97 -24.93
CA GLY A 182 5.66 -0.09 -24.71
C GLY A 182 4.56 -0.75 -23.88
N PRO A 183 3.52 0.02 -23.50
CA PRO A 183 2.40 -0.53 -22.75
C PRO A 183 1.73 -1.66 -23.54
N ARG A 184 1.29 -2.71 -22.82
CA ARG A 184 0.61 -3.91 -23.36
C ARG A 184 1.39 -4.67 -24.43
N LYS A 185 2.71 -4.55 -24.44
CA LYS A 185 3.61 -5.41 -25.23
C LYS A 185 4.35 -6.31 -24.25
N LEU A 186 3.90 -7.55 -24.16
CA LEU A 186 4.45 -8.52 -23.23
C LEU A 186 5.79 -9.06 -23.75
N SER A 187 6.73 -9.23 -22.83
CA SER A 187 7.98 -9.93 -23.10
C SER A 187 7.77 -11.45 -23.06
N PRO A 188 8.54 -12.24 -23.81
CA PRO A 188 8.35 -13.69 -23.86
C PRO A 188 8.52 -14.36 -22.48
N GLU A 189 9.34 -13.80 -21.59
CA GLU A 189 9.56 -14.33 -20.24
C GLU A 189 8.30 -14.21 -19.35
N ILE A 190 7.56 -13.10 -19.41
CA ILE A 190 6.32 -12.95 -18.62
C ILE A 190 5.19 -13.79 -19.23
N GLU A 191 5.16 -13.93 -20.56
CA GLU A 191 4.23 -14.83 -21.24
C GLU A 191 4.50 -16.28 -20.86
N GLU A 192 5.76 -16.71 -20.78
CA GLU A 192 6.14 -18.04 -20.31
C GLU A 192 5.68 -18.28 -18.88
N LEU A 193 5.95 -17.34 -17.96
CA LEU A 193 5.47 -17.43 -16.57
C LEU A 193 3.94 -17.57 -16.51
N ARG A 194 3.23 -16.69 -17.21
CA ARG A 194 1.76 -16.71 -17.26
C ARG A 194 1.24 -18.03 -17.82
N ASN A 195 1.79 -18.49 -18.94
CA ASN A 195 1.36 -19.73 -19.59
C ASN A 195 1.67 -20.96 -18.73
N ALA A 196 2.82 -20.98 -18.06
CA ALA A 196 3.19 -22.04 -17.13
C ALA A 196 2.20 -22.13 -15.96
N MET A 197 1.80 -20.98 -15.40
CA MET A 197 0.84 -20.93 -14.29
C MET A 197 -0.58 -21.29 -14.73
N VAL A 198 -1.02 -20.80 -15.90
CA VAL A 198 -2.34 -21.10 -16.48
C VAL A 198 -2.47 -22.58 -16.86
N ASN A 199 -1.40 -23.18 -17.38
CA ASN A 199 -1.37 -24.61 -17.74
C ASN A 199 -1.17 -25.54 -16.53
N HIS A 200 -1.19 -25.02 -15.30
CA HIS A 200 -1.00 -25.80 -14.08
C HIS A 200 0.32 -26.59 -14.06
N SER A 201 1.39 -26.05 -14.64
CA SER A 201 2.71 -26.66 -14.57
C SER A 201 3.41 -26.31 -13.26
N GLU A 202 4.25 -27.22 -12.77
CA GLU A 202 5.17 -26.95 -11.67
C GLU A 202 6.53 -26.55 -12.24
N GLY A 203 7.14 -25.49 -11.71
CA GLY A 203 8.38 -24.99 -12.25
C GLY A 203 9.00 -23.85 -11.47
N LYS A 204 10.12 -23.35 -11.99
CA LYS A 204 10.84 -22.21 -11.46
C LYS A 204 11.44 -21.38 -12.57
N MET A 205 11.44 -20.06 -12.39
CA MET A 205 12.13 -19.10 -13.26
C MET A 205 13.05 -18.27 -12.39
N LEU A 206 14.35 -18.33 -12.66
CA LEU A 206 15.36 -17.72 -11.82
C LEU A 206 15.90 -16.44 -12.48
N LYS A 207 16.27 -15.46 -11.65
CA LYS A 207 16.92 -14.21 -12.05
C LYS A 207 16.14 -13.41 -13.10
N LEU A 208 14.82 -13.37 -12.97
CA LEU A 208 13.99 -12.49 -13.77
C LEU A 208 14.21 -11.05 -13.31
N ARG A 209 14.52 -10.17 -14.26
CA ARG A 209 14.77 -8.76 -13.99
C ARG A 209 13.45 -8.01 -13.95
N MET A 210 12.94 -7.76 -12.75
CA MET A 210 11.64 -7.14 -12.50
C MET A 210 11.81 -5.67 -12.13
N LYS A 211 10.80 -4.86 -12.49
CA LYS A 211 10.61 -3.52 -11.96
C LYS A 211 9.34 -3.52 -11.13
N PHE A 212 9.39 -2.97 -9.93
CA PHE A 212 8.20 -2.84 -9.10
C PHE A 212 8.20 -1.49 -8.42
N HIS A 213 7.01 -1.07 -7.99
CA HIS A 213 6.83 0.17 -7.27
C HIS A 213 6.63 -0.08 -5.79
N TYR A 214 6.99 0.90 -4.97
CA TYR A 214 6.67 0.93 -3.55
C TYR A 214 6.36 2.37 -3.14
N ASP A 215 5.81 2.57 -1.94
CA ASP A 215 5.37 3.90 -1.48
C ASP A 215 4.32 4.51 -2.43
N ASP A 216 3.21 3.82 -2.65
CA ASP A 216 2.07 4.29 -3.46
C ASP A 216 2.44 4.74 -4.89
N ILE A 217 3.28 3.98 -5.59
CA ILE A 217 3.77 4.25 -6.96
C ILE A 217 4.70 5.47 -7.06
N ARG A 218 5.18 6.00 -5.93
CA ARG A 218 6.14 7.11 -5.92
C ARG A 218 7.55 6.65 -6.24
N ARG A 219 7.92 5.48 -5.73
CA ARG A 219 9.28 4.98 -5.79
C ARG A 219 9.34 3.71 -6.62
N VAL A 220 10.47 3.53 -7.31
CA VAL A 220 10.68 2.40 -8.22
C VAL A 220 11.95 1.68 -7.86
N ALA A 221 11.88 0.35 -7.82
CA ALA A 221 13.02 -0.52 -7.63
C ALA A 221 13.19 -1.46 -8.82
N LEU A 222 14.45 -1.73 -9.17
CA LEU A 222 14.85 -2.70 -10.18
C LEU A 222 15.59 -3.83 -9.46
N GLU A 223 15.02 -5.03 -9.44
CA GLU A 223 15.66 -6.17 -8.77
C GLU A 223 15.51 -7.45 -9.57
N HIS A 224 16.42 -8.39 -9.31
CA HIS A 224 16.29 -9.74 -9.81
C HIS A 224 15.46 -10.57 -8.83
N LYS A 225 14.43 -11.22 -9.34
CA LYS A 225 13.53 -12.07 -8.57
C LYS A 225 13.56 -13.51 -9.08
N ASN A 226 13.41 -14.45 -8.17
CA ASN A 226 13.26 -15.87 -8.41
C ASN A 226 11.79 -16.24 -8.19
N TYR A 227 11.13 -16.74 -9.23
CA TYR A 227 9.75 -17.20 -9.18
C TYR A 227 9.70 -18.72 -9.08
N TYR A 228 8.94 -19.22 -8.12
CA TYR A 228 8.62 -20.63 -7.96
C TYR A 228 7.10 -20.77 -8.06
N PHE A 229 6.59 -21.71 -8.85
CA PHE A 229 5.16 -21.88 -9.01
C PHE A 229 4.77 -23.35 -9.07
N ALA A 230 3.62 -23.67 -8.49
CA ALA A 230 3.09 -25.01 -8.45
C ALA A 230 1.55 -24.99 -8.44
N PRO A 231 0.89 -25.95 -9.10
CA PRO A 231 -0.56 -26.07 -9.08
C PRO A 231 -1.04 -26.48 -7.69
N LEU A 232 -2.11 -25.84 -7.20
CA LEU A 232 -2.77 -26.27 -5.97
C LEU A 232 -3.67 -27.48 -6.28
N LYS A 233 -3.27 -28.65 -5.78
CA LYS A 233 -3.96 -29.91 -6.06
C LYS A 233 -5.46 -29.79 -5.76
N ARG A 234 -6.30 -30.34 -6.66
CA ARG A 234 -7.78 -30.35 -6.56
C ARG A 234 -8.44 -28.96 -6.63
N THR A 235 -7.71 -27.92 -7.07
CA THR A 235 -8.29 -26.59 -7.35
C THR A 235 -7.85 -26.08 -8.73
N PRO A 236 -8.59 -25.13 -9.34
CA PRO A 236 -8.21 -24.49 -10.61
C PRO A 236 -7.23 -23.33 -10.38
N PHE A 237 -6.50 -23.35 -9.27
CA PHE A 237 -5.56 -22.30 -8.88
C PHE A 237 -4.12 -22.80 -8.96
N THR A 238 -3.21 -21.88 -9.29
CA THR A 238 -1.77 -22.08 -9.24
C THR A 238 -1.18 -21.06 -8.28
N MET A 239 -0.34 -21.52 -7.36
CA MET A 239 0.36 -20.67 -6.41
C MET A 239 1.73 -20.29 -6.97
N GLY A 240 2.08 -19.02 -6.87
CA GLY A 240 3.39 -18.47 -7.17
C GLY A 240 4.04 -17.92 -5.90
N LEU A 241 5.36 -18.03 -5.83
CA LEU A 241 6.21 -17.45 -4.78
C LEU A 241 7.33 -16.68 -5.48
N SER A 242 7.41 -15.38 -5.19
CA SER A 242 8.42 -14.47 -5.70
C SER A 242 9.40 -14.11 -4.57
N LEU A 243 10.68 -14.42 -4.74
CA LEU A 243 11.74 -14.12 -3.78
C LEU A 243 12.84 -13.23 -4.40
N PRO A 244 13.30 -12.17 -3.73
CA PRO A 244 14.47 -11.40 -4.17
C PRO A 244 15.74 -12.27 -4.22
N ASP A 245 16.48 -12.22 -5.33
CA ASP A 245 17.67 -13.08 -5.55
C ASP A 245 18.80 -12.81 -4.54
N LYS A 246 18.98 -11.55 -4.14
CA LYS A 246 20.10 -11.14 -3.27
C LYS A 246 19.93 -11.53 -1.80
N TYR A 247 18.72 -11.41 -1.27
CA TYR A 247 18.48 -11.47 0.19
C TYR A 247 17.21 -12.23 0.58
N GLY A 248 16.44 -12.76 -0.37
CA GLY A 248 15.18 -13.48 -0.10
C GLY A 248 15.34 -14.99 0.09
N MET A 249 16.55 -15.53 -0.07
CA MET A 249 16.80 -16.99 -0.01
C MET A 249 16.94 -17.54 1.41
N TYR A 250 17.21 -16.67 2.39
CA TYR A 250 17.44 -17.02 3.77
C TYR A 250 16.53 -16.18 4.68
N TYR A 251 16.08 -16.77 5.78
CA TYR A 251 15.32 -16.09 6.82
C TYR A 251 15.84 -16.50 8.19
N ILE A 252 15.54 -15.70 9.20
CA ILE A 252 16.02 -15.94 10.55
C ILE A 252 15.10 -16.93 11.25
N LYS A 253 15.66 -18.06 11.69
CA LYS A 253 14.95 -19.03 12.52
C LYS A 253 15.39 -18.88 13.97
N ALA A 254 14.49 -18.38 14.81
CA ALA A 254 14.68 -18.38 16.25
C ALA A 254 14.61 -19.81 16.81
N GLY A 255 15.39 -20.08 17.87
CA GLY A 255 15.26 -21.31 18.65
C GLY A 255 14.05 -21.26 19.59
N ASP A 256 13.95 -22.23 20.51
CA ASP A 256 12.87 -22.28 21.50
C ASP A 256 13.02 -21.21 22.61
N GLU A 257 12.89 -19.93 22.27
CA GLU A 257 13.05 -18.82 23.22
C GLU A 257 11.99 -18.84 24.33
N VAL A 258 10.75 -19.23 24.03
CA VAL A 258 9.68 -19.35 25.04
C VAL A 258 10.06 -20.36 26.13
N GLN A 259 10.60 -21.52 25.75
CA GLN A 259 11.04 -22.53 26.72
C GLN A 259 12.27 -22.06 27.52
N LYS A 260 13.21 -21.36 26.87
CA LYS A 260 14.36 -20.76 27.56
C LYS A 260 13.90 -19.75 28.62
N SER A 261 13.02 -18.81 28.26
CA SER A 261 12.47 -17.84 29.21
C SER A 261 11.70 -18.49 30.37
N ARG A 262 10.99 -19.60 30.11
CA ARG A 262 10.32 -20.40 31.16
C ARG A 262 11.33 -21.04 32.12
N HIS A 263 12.40 -21.65 31.59
CA HIS A 263 13.46 -22.24 32.42
C HIS A 263 14.22 -21.20 33.25
N GLU A 264 14.45 -20.01 32.68
CA GLU A 264 15.08 -18.89 33.38
C GLU A 264 14.11 -18.14 34.33
N ASN A 265 12.82 -18.51 34.33
CA ASN A 265 11.74 -17.84 35.08
C ASN A 265 11.67 -16.33 34.83
N ILE A 266 11.99 -15.89 33.61
CA ILE A 266 11.91 -14.51 33.17
C ILE A 266 10.55 -14.29 32.50
N SER A 267 9.86 -13.22 32.88
CA SER A 267 8.63 -12.81 32.17
C SER A 267 9.00 -12.27 30.80
N ILE A 268 8.44 -12.84 29.72
CA ILE A 268 8.67 -12.35 28.34
C ILE A 268 8.21 -10.89 28.19
N ILE A 269 7.15 -10.51 28.89
CA ILE A 269 6.63 -9.13 28.91
C ILE A 269 7.68 -8.15 29.47
N SER A 270 8.60 -8.61 30.33
CA SER A 270 9.71 -7.78 30.83
C SER A 270 10.68 -7.33 29.74
N TYR A 271 10.67 -7.98 28.56
CA TYR A 271 11.46 -7.55 27.41
C TYR A 271 10.84 -6.33 26.70
N LEU A 272 9.55 -6.09 26.90
CA LEU A 272 8.76 -5.03 26.29
C LEU A 272 8.55 -3.82 27.23
N GLN A 273 9.13 -3.85 28.43
CA GLN A 273 9.03 -2.76 29.39
C GLN A 273 9.83 -1.53 28.94
N GLY A 274 9.22 -0.34 29.06
CA GLY A 274 9.91 0.96 28.93
C GLY A 274 9.84 1.65 27.56
N SER A 275 9.20 1.07 26.55
CA SER A 275 9.06 1.69 25.22
C SER A 275 7.68 1.41 24.62
N SER A 276 7.15 2.36 23.86
CA SER A 276 5.99 2.13 23.00
C SER A 276 6.35 1.10 21.92
N TRP A 277 5.46 0.12 21.71
CA TRP A 277 5.66 -0.95 20.73
C TRP A 277 4.33 -1.33 20.09
N LYS A 278 4.40 -1.80 18.85
CA LYS A 278 3.27 -2.30 18.05
C LYS A 278 3.68 -3.55 17.29
N ILE A 279 2.69 -4.32 16.87
CA ILE A 279 2.86 -5.49 16.00
C ILE A 279 2.12 -5.31 14.68
N HIS A 280 2.51 -6.10 13.69
CA HIS A 280 1.83 -6.10 12.39
C HIS A 280 0.36 -6.54 12.56
N PRO A 281 -0.62 -5.70 12.17
CA PRO A 281 -2.04 -5.94 12.47
C PRO A 281 -2.65 -7.09 11.67
N ASP A 282 -2.20 -7.30 10.43
CA ASP A 282 -2.74 -8.37 9.58
C ASP A 282 -2.21 -9.78 9.90
N TRP A 283 -1.14 -9.89 10.68
CA TRP A 283 -0.51 -11.18 10.95
C TRP A 283 -1.20 -11.91 12.11
N THR A 284 -1.26 -13.23 12.02
CA THR A 284 -1.86 -14.07 13.05
C THR A 284 -0.78 -14.77 13.88
N TYR A 285 -0.44 -14.18 15.03
CA TYR A 285 0.49 -14.78 16.00
C TYR A 285 -0.17 -15.91 16.80
N CYS A 286 -1.24 -15.57 17.52
CA CYS A 286 -2.08 -16.48 18.28
C CYS A 286 -3.51 -15.96 18.26
N LYS A 287 -4.50 -16.83 18.03
CA LYS A 287 -5.92 -16.47 18.05
C LYS A 287 -6.75 -17.60 18.64
N TYR A 288 -7.90 -17.24 19.19
CA TYR A 288 -8.94 -18.20 19.56
C TYR A 288 -9.74 -18.64 18.33
N HIS A 289 -10.20 -19.89 18.31
CA HIS A 289 -11.07 -20.38 17.23
C HIS A 289 -12.43 -19.68 17.23
N HIS A 290 -12.93 -19.32 18.41
CA HIS A 290 -14.19 -18.63 18.59
C HIS A 290 -13.96 -17.20 19.07
N GLN A 291 -14.82 -16.26 18.65
CA GLN A 291 -14.76 -14.84 19.04
C GLN A 291 -15.32 -14.58 20.46
N THR A 292 -15.15 -15.54 21.38
CA THR A 292 -15.59 -15.41 22.77
C THR A 292 -14.74 -14.40 23.55
N HIS A 293 -13.49 -14.23 23.13
CA HIS A 293 -12.54 -13.28 23.70
C HIS A 293 -12.37 -12.09 22.75
N THR A 294 -12.71 -10.90 23.24
CA THR A 294 -12.53 -9.64 22.50
C THR A 294 -11.41 -8.84 23.13
N PHE A 295 -10.45 -8.41 22.31
CA PHE A 295 -9.34 -7.55 22.71
C PHE A 295 -9.48 -6.19 22.02
N GLU A 296 -9.05 -5.12 22.68
CA GLU A 296 -9.09 -3.76 22.12
C GLU A 296 -8.01 -3.57 21.04
N SER A 297 -6.85 -4.20 21.22
CA SER A 297 -5.70 -4.11 20.31
C SER A 297 -5.06 -5.49 20.05
N PRO A 298 -4.40 -5.69 18.90
CA PRO A 298 -3.59 -6.88 18.64
C PRO A 298 -2.48 -7.08 19.68
N GLU A 299 -1.95 -5.99 20.24
CA GLU A 299 -0.91 -6.02 21.27
C GLU A 299 -1.42 -6.63 22.58
N ASP A 300 -2.67 -6.34 22.96
CA ASP A 300 -3.29 -6.89 24.17
C ASP A 300 -3.63 -8.37 24.01
N GLU A 301 -4.07 -8.79 22.81
CA GLU A 301 -4.21 -10.21 22.45
C GLU A 301 -2.85 -10.93 22.60
N MET A 302 -1.77 -10.33 22.08
CA MET A 302 -0.43 -10.88 22.21
C MET A 302 0.02 -10.97 23.68
N LYS A 303 -0.17 -9.92 24.49
CA LYS A 303 0.17 -9.96 25.93
C LYS A 303 -0.56 -11.09 26.65
N HIS A 304 -1.85 -11.26 26.39
CA HIS A 304 -2.66 -12.35 26.95
C HIS A 304 -2.07 -13.72 26.64
N PHE A 305 -1.70 -13.98 25.38
CA PHE A 305 -1.08 -15.25 25.00
C PHE A 305 0.33 -15.43 25.60
N LEU A 306 1.13 -14.38 25.70
CA LEU A 306 2.45 -14.44 26.35
C LEU A 306 2.35 -14.77 27.84
N GLU A 307 1.32 -14.28 28.55
CA GLU A 307 1.04 -14.68 29.93
C GLU A 307 0.63 -16.15 30.02
N LYS A 308 -0.25 -16.59 29.12
CA LYS A 308 -0.72 -17.98 29.04
C LYS A 308 0.43 -18.96 28.76
N MET A 309 1.40 -18.59 27.92
CA MET A 309 2.60 -19.37 27.61
C MET A 309 3.50 -19.64 28.82
N ARG A 310 3.39 -18.83 29.88
CA ARG A 310 4.10 -19.09 31.14
C ARG A 310 3.56 -20.33 31.86
N GLY A 311 2.28 -20.65 31.67
CA GLY A 311 1.60 -21.79 32.29
C GLY A 311 2.27 -23.12 31.97
N ARG A 312 2.16 -24.10 32.89
CA ARG A 312 2.72 -25.45 32.67
C ARG A 312 1.98 -26.22 31.58
N ASP A 313 0.71 -25.87 31.36
CA ASP A 313 -0.22 -26.54 30.45
C ASP A 313 -0.22 -25.94 29.03
N TRP A 314 0.80 -25.14 28.68
CA TRP A 314 0.92 -24.57 27.35
C TRP A 314 1.18 -25.65 26.29
N VAL A 315 0.37 -25.65 25.23
CA VAL A 315 0.49 -26.54 24.08
C VAL A 315 0.43 -25.71 22.81
N TRP A 316 1.33 -26.00 21.87
CA TRP A 316 1.27 -25.42 20.53
C TRP A 316 0.20 -26.16 19.73
N ALA A 317 -0.83 -25.42 19.32
CA ALA A 317 -1.89 -25.91 18.45
C ALA A 317 -1.85 -25.13 17.13
N GLU A 318 -2.01 -25.84 16.02
CA GLU A 318 -2.06 -25.27 14.68
C GLU A 318 -3.52 -25.14 14.24
N GLN A 319 -3.84 -24.12 13.44
CA GLN A 319 -5.21 -23.88 12.99
C GLN A 319 -5.74 -25.02 12.10
N TYR A 320 -4.83 -25.61 11.32
CA TYR A 320 -5.10 -26.70 10.41
C TYR A 320 -4.14 -27.84 10.75
N GLU A 321 -4.56 -28.80 11.56
CA GLU A 321 -3.76 -30.00 11.80
C GLU A 321 -3.55 -30.74 10.47
N TYR A 322 -2.29 -30.85 10.04
CA TYR A 322 -1.93 -31.71 8.94
C TYR A 322 -2.17 -33.16 9.39
N SER A 323 -3.17 -33.81 8.80
CA SER A 323 -3.42 -35.23 9.08
C SER A 323 -2.29 -36.07 8.48
N ASP A 324 -1.26 -36.30 9.28
CA ASP A 324 -0.09 -37.06 8.85
C ASP A 324 -0.46 -38.52 8.52
N LYS A 325 -0.03 -38.93 7.32
CA LYS A 325 0.22 -40.31 6.84
C LYS A 325 -0.91 -41.20 6.33
N LYS A 326 -2.20 -40.88 6.45
CA LYS A 326 -3.24 -41.68 5.77
C LYS A 326 -3.61 -41.13 4.38
N ASP A 327 -3.51 -39.82 4.20
CA ASP A 327 -3.91 -39.18 2.95
C ASP A 327 -2.84 -39.18 1.87
N GLU A 328 -1.54 -39.33 2.16
CA GLU A 328 -0.52 -39.42 1.09
C GLU A 328 -0.72 -40.64 0.18
N THR A 329 -1.18 -41.77 0.72
CA THR A 329 -1.60 -42.93 -0.08
C THR A 329 -2.91 -42.72 -0.84
N MET A 330 -3.80 -41.82 -0.38
CA MET A 330 -4.97 -41.36 -1.16
C MET A 330 -4.63 -40.25 -2.18
N LEU A 331 -3.51 -39.55 -2.01
CA LEU A 331 -3.06 -38.45 -2.87
C LEU A 331 -2.20 -38.95 -4.05
N MET A 332 -1.80 -40.22 -4.05
CA MET A 332 -1.05 -40.87 -5.13
C MET A 332 -1.92 -41.72 -6.07
N GLN A 333 -3.20 -41.90 -5.76
CA GLN A 333 -4.11 -42.63 -6.64
C GLN A 333 -4.83 -41.65 -7.56
N ASP A 334 -4.36 -41.59 -8.81
CA ASP A 334 -5.05 -41.02 -9.97
C ASP A 334 -6.46 -41.62 -10.07
N SER A 335 -7.42 -40.98 -9.40
CA SER A 335 -8.82 -40.93 -9.80
C SER A 335 -9.57 -40.28 -8.67
N VAL A 336 -10.33 -39.25 -9.01
CA VAL A 336 -11.42 -38.81 -8.17
C VAL A 336 -12.31 -40.04 -7.91
N THR A 337 -12.33 -40.51 -6.67
CA THR A 337 -13.34 -41.46 -6.18
C THR A 337 -13.84 -40.89 -4.87
N PHE A 338 -14.77 -39.95 -4.98
CA PHE A 338 -15.62 -39.53 -3.86
C PHE A 338 -16.87 -40.43 -3.86
N PHE A 339 -16.67 -41.75 -3.85
CA PHE A 339 -17.78 -42.69 -3.65
C PHE A 339 -17.41 -43.74 -2.61
N VAL A 340 -18.28 -43.75 -1.61
CA VAL A 340 -18.56 -44.85 -0.71
C VAL A 340 -19.11 -46.02 -1.54
N ASP A 341 -18.22 -46.89 -2.02
CA ASP A 341 -18.60 -48.25 -2.42
C ASP A 341 -18.42 -49.14 -1.19
N ASN A 342 -19.56 -49.54 -0.61
CA ASN A 342 -19.73 -50.10 0.74
C ASN A 342 -19.38 -49.12 1.85
N GLY A 343 -20.31 -48.90 2.79
CA GLY A 343 -20.18 -47.99 3.93
C GLY A 343 -19.08 -48.37 4.93
N THR A 344 -17.81 -48.32 4.51
CA THR A 344 -16.63 -48.64 5.32
C THR A 344 -15.46 -47.68 5.05
N GLU A 345 -15.74 -46.43 4.69
CA GLU A 345 -14.92 -45.33 5.16
C GLU A 345 -15.75 -44.57 6.19
N SER A 346 -15.36 -44.72 7.45
CA SER A 346 -15.87 -43.88 8.52
C SER A 346 -15.45 -42.46 8.22
N PHE A 347 -16.35 -41.64 7.67
CA PHE A 347 -16.28 -40.21 7.95
C PHE A 347 -16.22 -40.11 9.47
N ASP A 348 -15.13 -39.55 9.99
CA ASP A 348 -14.98 -39.39 11.43
C ASP A 348 -15.91 -38.24 11.87
N CYS A 349 -17.20 -38.56 11.96
CA CYS A 349 -18.21 -37.71 12.57
C CYS A 349 -17.96 -37.54 14.08
N ASN A 350 -16.95 -38.19 14.66
CA ASN A 350 -16.48 -37.95 16.02
C ASN A 350 -15.41 -36.85 16.09
N ARG A 351 -15.19 -36.05 15.03
CA ARG A 351 -14.45 -34.80 15.16
C ARG A 351 -15.09 -34.00 16.30
N ARG A 352 -14.34 -33.84 17.39
CA ARG A 352 -14.79 -33.07 18.54
C ARG A 352 -15.07 -31.65 18.04
N PRO A 353 -16.23 -31.06 18.38
CA PRO A 353 -16.42 -29.65 18.15
C PRO A 353 -15.32 -28.90 18.91
N THR A 354 -14.68 -27.95 18.24
CA THR A 354 -13.65 -27.12 18.85
C THR A 354 -14.24 -26.40 20.06
N GLY A 355 -13.66 -26.61 21.24
CA GLY A 355 -14.07 -25.95 22.47
C GLY A 355 -13.94 -24.42 22.39
N GLU A 356 -14.73 -23.71 23.20
CA GLU A 356 -14.78 -22.24 23.21
C GLU A 356 -13.44 -21.57 23.54
N ASP A 357 -12.59 -22.26 24.32
CA ASP A 357 -11.26 -21.79 24.74
C ASP A 357 -10.09 -22.39 23.93
N GLU A 358 -10.39 -23.11 22.84
CA GLU A 358 -9.37 -23.63 21.94
C GLU A 358 -8.77 -22.49 21.11
N TYR A 359 -7.45 -22.53 20.98
CA TYR A 359 -6.64 -21.50 20.34
C TYR A 359 -5.65 -22.16 19.38
N TYR A 360 -5.17 -21.37 18.43
CA TYR A 360 -4.10 -21.75 17.52
C TYR A 360 -3.04 -20.64 17.48
N CYS A 361 -1.79 -21.04 17.27
CA CYS A 361 -0.65 -20.12 17.21
C CYS A 361 0.34 -20.54 16.13
N ASP A 362 0.92 -19.55 15.45
CA ASP A 362 2.13 -19.77 14.67
C ASP A 362 3.34 -19.83 15.61
N ARG A 363 3.83 -21.04 15.83
CA ARG A 363 4.98 -21.28 16.71
C ARG A 363 6.23 -20.54 16.26
N GLU A 364 6.55 -20.56 14.97
CA GLU A 364 7.81 -19.98 14.48
C GLU A 364 7.77 -18.45 14.57
N LEU A 365 6.64 -17.84 14.21
CA LEU A 365 6.46 -16.39 14.30
C LEU A 365 6.53 -15.88 15.74
N VAL A 366 5.85 -16.56 16.68
CA VAL A 366 5.90 -16.18 18.10
C VAL A 366 7.31 -16.35 18.68
N GLN A 367 8.01 -17.43 18.32
CA GLN A 367 9.40 -17.63 18.76
C GLN A 367 10.32 -16.51 18.24
N LEU A 368 10.16 -16.10 16.98
CA LEU A 368 10.89 -14.99 16.39
C LEU A 368 10.57 -13.66 17.09
N PHE A 369 9.29 -13.40 17.40
CA PHE A 369 8.88 -12.22 18.15
C PHE A 369 9.55 -12.15 19.54
N VAL A 370 9.58 -13.26 20.28
CA VAL A 370 10.22 -13.31 21.61
C VAL A 370 11.72 -13.10 21.51
N PHE A 371 12.36 -13.66 20.48
CA PHE A 371 13.76 -13.44 20.19
C PHE A 371 14.04 -11.95 19.92
N ASP A 372 13.29 -11.32 19.03
CA ASP A 372 13.44 -9.91 18.66
C ASP A 372 13.18 -8.99 19.87
N ALA A 373 12.16 -9.28 20.68
CA ALA A 373 11.88 -8.54 21.90
C ALA A 373 13.05 -8.59 22.89
N ARG A 374 13.67 -9.77 23.05
CA ARG A 374 14.85 -9.97 23.91
C ARG A 374 16.06 -9.20 23.40
N VAL A 375 16.35 -9.28 22.09
CA VAL A 375 17.50 -8.64 21.45
C VAL A 375 17.36 -7.12 21.46
N THR A 376 16.16 -6.58 21.25
CA THR A 376 15.91 -5.14 21.23
C THR A 376 15.83 -4.51 22.62
N LYS A 377 15.65 -5.29 23.69
CA LYS A 377 15.52 -4.77 25.05
C LYS A 377 16.65 -3.78 25.46
N PRO A 378 17.95 -4.08 25.30
CA PRO A 378 19.02 -3.18 25.75
C PRO A 378 18.98 -1.81 25.06
N PHE A 379 18.52 -1.76 23.81
CA PHE A 379 18.42 -0.53 23.04
C PHE A 379 17.36 0.45 23.58
N PHE A 380 16.38 -0.08 24.33
CA PHE A 380 15.24 0.65 24.87
C PHE A 380 15.18 0.65 26.41
N SER A 381 16.07 -0.08 27.10
CA SER A 381 16.04 -0.23 28.55
C SER A 381 16.67 0.95 29.28
N GLY A 382 16.10 2.15 29.16
CA GLY A 382 16.30 3.30 30.07
C GLY A 382 17.73 3.75 30.39
N GLU A 383 18.76 3.21 29.73
CA GLU A 383 20.14 3.65 29.89
C GLU A 383 20.25 5.06 29.32
N LYS A 384 20.88 5.96 30.10
CA LYS A 384 21.16 7.31 29.64
C LYS A 384 21.98 7.21 28.37
N LEU A 385 21.54 7.94 27.34
CA LEU A 385 22.33 8.17 26.13
C LEU A 385 23.76 8.51 26.53
N THR A 386 24.72 7.87 25.86
CA THR A 386 26.14 8.20 26.01
C THR A 386 26.38 9.68 25.69
N ASP A 387 27.46 10.26 26.20
CA ASP A 387 27.74 11.69 25.98
C ASP A 387 27.80 12.05 24.48
N LEU A 388 28.34 11.15 23.66
CA LEU A 388 28.38 11.28 22.20
C LEU A 388 26.98 11.27 21.58
N GLU A 389 26.12 10.34 22.00
CA GLU A 389 24.74 10.28 21.50
C GLU A 389 23.96 11.52 21.89
N GLN A 390 24.14 12.05 23.11
CA GLN A 390 23.51 13.30 23.53
C GLN A 390 23.99 14.50 22.69
N GLU A 391 25.27 14.55 22.34
CA GLU A 391 25.81 15.59 21.46
C GLU A 391 25.17 15.52 20.08
N ILE A 392 25.07 14.32 19.49
CA ILE A 392 24.46 14.10 18.17
C ILE A 392 22.97 14.47 18.20
N VAL A 393 22.24 14.02 19.23
CA VAL A 393 20.81 14.30 19.40
C VAL A 393 20.57 15.81 19.49
N LYS A 394 21.40 16.54 20.23
CA LYS A 394 21.33 18.00 20.32
C LYS A 394 21.73 18.69 19.02
N LEU A 395 22.76 18.20 18.35
CA LEU A 395 23.32 18.81 17.14
C LEU A 395 22.35 18.75 15.95
N TYR A 396 21.67 17.60 15.79
CA TYR A 396 20.76 17.36 14.67
C TYR A 396 19.27 17.47 15.05
N ASN A 397 18.98 17.82 16.29
CA ASN A 397 17.63 17.86 16.87
C ASN A 397 16.82 16.58 16.55
N VAL A 398 17.36 15.44 17.01
CA VAL A 398 16.73 14.13 16.81
C VAL A 398 15.51 14.03 17.73
N THR A 399 14.35 13.74 17.15
CA THR A 399 13.07 13.65 17.88
C THR A 399 12.83 12.25 18.43
N LEU A 400 13.03 11.23 17.59
CA LEU A 400 12.68 9.84 17.90
C LEU A 400 13.70 8.86 17.30
N LYS A 401 13.92 7.75 18.00
CA LYS A 401 14.62 6.57 17.48
C LYS A 401 13.69 5.37 17.44
N PHE A 402 13.79 4.54 16.40
CA PHE A 402 12.94 3.35 16.25
C PHE A 402 13.70 2.16 15.70
N VAL A 403 13.11 0.98 15.91
CA VAL A 403 13.55 -0.31 15.36
C VAL A 403 12.30 -1.05 14.89
N SER A 404 12.31 -1.51 13.64
CA SER A 404 11.31 -2.43 13.10
C SER A 404 11.99 -3.74 12.70
N THR A 405 11.37 -4.87 13.01
CA THR A 405 12.00 -6.21 12.94
C THR A 405 11.23 -7.16 12.02
N GLN A 406 11.86 -8.22 11.55
CA GLN A 406 11.25 -9.21 10.66
C GLN A 406 10.02 -9.89 11.29
N SER A 407 9.95 -10.01 12.63
CA SER A 407 8.78 -10.57 13.33
C SER A 407 7.54 -9.68 13.31
N GLY A 408 7.59 -8.49 12.71
CA GLY A 408 6.50 -7.53 12.72
C GLY A 408 6.49 -6.62 13.95
N LEU A 409 7.47 -6.75 14.85
CA LEU A 409 7.62 -5.88 16.03
C LEU A 409 8.28 -4.56 15.63
N THR A 410 7.57 -3.46 15.90
CA THR A 410 8.08 -2.09 15.78
C THR A 410 8.13 -1.44 17.17
N ARG A 411 9.29 -0.91 17.56
CA ARG A 411 9.52 -0.23 18.85
C ARG A 411 10.09 1.17 18.62
N TRP A 412 9.69 2.13 19.43
CA TRP A 412 10.22 3.49 19.34
C TRP A 412 10.42 4.12 20.73
N LEU A 413 11.28 5.13 20.75
CA LEU A 413 11.56 5.96 21.91
C LEU A 413 11.68 7.41 21.47
N HIS A 414 10.85 8.26 22.08
CA HIS A 414 10.97 9.71 21.98
C HIS A 414 12.16 10.19 22.81
N LEU A 415 13.05 10.96 22.18
CA LEU A 415 14.24 11.52 22.81
C LEU A 415 14.01 12.95 23.36
N GLN A 416 12.86 13.53 23.01
CA GLN A 416 12.40 14.83 23.47
C GLN A 416 11.05 14.66 24.18
N GLU A 417 10.81 15.42 25.24
CA GLU A 417 9.51 15.46 25.90
C GLU A 417 8.52 16.18 24.98
N HIS A 418 7.43 15.50 24.62
CA HIS A 418 6.33 16.11 23.90
C HIS A 418 5.66 17.18 24.77
N THR A 419 5.37 18.34 24.19
CA THR A 419 4.51 19.33 24.82
C THR A 419 3.07 18.78 24.91
N GLU A 420 2.42 18.96 26.07
CA GLU A 420 1.09 18.42 26.46
C GLU A 420 -0.09 18.70 25.48
N SER A 421 0.13 19.37 24.35
CA SER A 421 -0.89 19.76 23.36
C SER A 421 -1.20 18.70 22.28
N GLU A 422 -0.59 17.51 22.34
CA GLU A 422 -0.65 16.48 21.28
C GLU A 422 -1.30 15.15 21.73
N GLU A 423 -2.08 15.13 22.81
CA GLU A 423 -2.72 13.88 23.30
C GLU A 423 -3.74 13.26 22.30
N ASP A 424 -4.21 14.03 21.31
CA ASP A 424 -5.11 13.56 20.24
C ASP A 424 -4.35 13.23 18.92
N ALA A 425 -3.02 13.37 18.87
CA ALA A 425 -2.23 13.09 17.66
C ALA A 425 -1.81 11.61 17.60
N LEU A 426 -1.87 11.01 16.40
CA LEU A 426 -1.41 9.64 16.17
C LEU A 426 0.10 9.54 16.46
N ASP A 427 0.50 8.60 17.32
CA ASP A 427 1.92 8.37 17.63
C ASP A 427 2.61 7.63 16.47
N PHE A 428 3.95 7.59 16.48
CA PHE A 428 4.76 6.95 15.45
C PHE A 428 4.29 5.53 15.10
N GLY A 429 3.98 4.71 16.11
CA GLY A 429 3.55 3.33 15.89
C GLY A 429 2.13 3.19 15.35
N ASP A 430 1.27 4.20 15.50
CA ASP A 430 -0.06 4.18 14.90
C ASP A 430 0.00 4.51 13.40
N LEU A 431 1.02 5.26 12.97
CA LEU A 431 1.29 5.57 11.57
C LEU A 431 2.11 4.49 10.84
N HIS A 432 2.90 3.70 11.59
CA HIS A 432 3.88 2.77 11.03
C HIS A 432 3.75 1.34 11.59
N THR A 433 2.56 0.76 11.43
CA THR A 433 2.21 -0.59 11.94
C THR A 433 2.74 -1.73 11.08
N ASP A 434 3.02 -1.51 9.79
CA ASP A 434 3.15 -2.60 8.81
C ASP A 434 4.57 -3.20 8.76
N SER A 435 5.45 -2.76 9.64
CA SER A 435 6.81 -3.27 9.82
C SER A 435 7.58 -3.51 8.51
N ILE A 436 7.69 -4.75 8.02
CA ILE A 436 8.43 -5.11 6.79
C ILE A 436 7.83 -4.51 5.51
N ASP A 437 6.54 -4.19 5.53
CA ASP A 437 5.82 -3.61 4.40
C ASP A 437 5.92 -2.09 4.33
N GLU A 438 6.50 -1.46 5.37
CA GLU A 438 6.69 -0.01 5.40
C GLU A 438 7.69 0.47 4.33
N PRO A 439 7.45 1.66 3.73
CA PRO A 439 8.34 2.23 2.72
C PRO A 439 9.78 2.40 3.21
N TYR A 440 9.98 2.82 4.46
CA TYR A 440 11.33 2.97 5.02
C TYR A 440 12.04 1.62 5.13
N TYR A 441 11.33 0.56 5.52
CA TYR A 441 11.91 -0.77 5.67
C TYR A 441 12.33 -1.30 4.30
N ARG A 442 11.40 -1.30 3.33
CA ARG A 442 11.66 -1.73 1.96
C ARG A 442 12.82 -0.97 1.33
N SER A 443 12.86 0.35 1.50
CA SER A 443 13.92 1.19 0.94
C SER A 443 15.29 0.90 1.55
N ALA A 444 15.39 0.72 2.87
CA ALA A 444 16.65 0.42 3.55
C ALA A 444 17.22 -0.94 3.11
N VAL A 445 16.37 -1.96 2.99
CA VAL A 445 16.77 -3.30 2.51
C VAL A 445 17.25 -3.26 1.07
N LEU A 446 16.56 -2.53 0.19
CA LEU A 446 16.96 -2.39 -1.21
C LEU A 446 18.33 -1.70 -1.35
N HIS A 447 18.56 -0.64 -0.58
CA HIS A 447 19.82 0.09 -0.61
C HIS A 447 21.00 -0.66 -0.02
N TYR A 448 20.77 -1.51 1.00
CA TYR A 448 21.80 -2.35 1.57
C TYR A 448 22.50 -3.23 0.51
N GLY A 449 21.74 -3.72 -0.47
CA GLY A 449 22.29 -4.51 -1.57
C GLY A 449 23.20 -3.73 -2.54
N THR A 450 23.19 -2.39 -2.48
CA THR A 450 24.06 -1.51 -3.26
C THR A 450 25.23 -1.02 -2.42
N ASP A 451 24.94 -0.47 -1.24
CA ASP A 451 25.94 -0.03 -0.26
C ASP A 451 25.50 -0.40 1.17
N PRO A 452 26.13 -1.42 1.77
CA PRO A 452 25.84 -1.88 3.13
C PRO A 452 26.07 -0.83 4.23
N ALA A 453 26.84 0.23 3.97
CA ALA A 453 27.12 1.29 4.95
C ALA A 453 26.21 2.52 4.79
N SER A 454 25.36 2.52 3.76
CA SER A 454 24.53 3.68 3.43
C SER A 454 23.32 3.82 4.36
N TYR A 455 22.86 5.07 4.52
CA TYR A 455 21.62 5.42 5.20
C TYR A 455 20.64 5.98 4.18
N VAL A 456 19.37 5.61 4.31
CA VAL A 456 18.31 6.06 3.42
C VAL A 456 17.50 7.15 4.11
N PHE A 457 17.48 8.33 3.50
CA PHE A 457 16.71 9.47 3.96
C PHE A 457 15.40 9.58 3.18
N SER A 458 14.29 9.76 3.87
CA SER A 458 12.97 9.93 3.27
C SER A 458 12.15 10.98 4.02
N VAL A 459 11.31 11.68 3.29
CA VAL A 459 10.35 12.65 3.82
C VAL A 459 8.93 12.24 3.46
N PRO A 460 7.93 12.54 4.31
CA PRO A 460 6.53 12.47 3.92
C PRO A 460 6.26 13.34 2.69
N PHE A 461 5.32 12.93 1.85
CA PHE A 461 5.00 13.64 0.61
C PHE A 461 4.44 15.04 0.83
N ASP A 462 3.64 15.22 1.89
CA ASP A 462 3.06 16.49 2.27
C ASP A 462 3.96 17.31 3.21
N ALA A 463 5.24 16.93 3.35
CA ALA A 463 6.21 17.62 4.21
C ALA A 463 6.29 19.13 3.90
N GLY A 464 6.18 19.53 2.64
CA GLY A 464 6.19 20.96 2.28
C GLY A 464 4.96 21.75 2.72
N LEU A 465 3.86 21.08 3.11
CA LEU A 465 2.65 21.71 3.63
C LEU A 465 2.62 21.78 5.16
N ARG A 466 3.47 21.00 5.83
CA ARG A 466 3.47 20.82 7.28
C ARG A 466 4.53 21.66 7.95
N ASP A 467 4.19 22.28 9.08
CA ASP A 467 5.17 23.12 9.77
C ASP A 467 6.21 22.33 10.57
N ASP A 468 5.80 21.16 11.03
CA ASP A 468 6.48 20.16 11.86
C ASP A 468 7.13 19.03 11.04
N ALA A 469 7.39 19.25 9.75
CA ALA A 469 7.94 18.21 8.87
C ALA A 469 9.17 17.50 9.46
N VAL A 470 9.18 16.18 9.36
CA VAL A 470 10.26 15.31 9.84
C VAL A 470 10.96 14.61 8.68
N VAL A 471 12.27 14.40 8.83
CA VAL A 471 13.10 13.59 7.92
C VAL A 471 13.40 12.28 8.62
N MET A 472 13.06 11.16 7.99
CA MET A 472 13.35 9.83 8.49
C MET A 472 14.63 9.31 7.86
N ALA A 473 15.60 8.92 8.68
CA ALA A 473 16.75 8.13 8.24
C ALA A 473 16.57 6.68 8.67
N SER A 474 16.85 5.75 7.76
CA SER A 474 16.70 4.32 7.98
C SER A 474 17.94 3.56 7.50
N HIS A 475 18.25 2.47 8.20
CA HIS A 475 19.38 1.59 7.89
C HIS A 475 19.02 0.15 8.20
N ALA A 476 19.32 -0.77 7.27
CA ALA A 476 18.98 -2.17 7.39
C ALA A 476 20.13 -2.98 8.00
N ILE A 477 19.77 -3.91 8.89
CA ILE A 477 20.71 -4.79 9.59
C ILE A 477 20.56 -6.21 9.05
N PHE A 478 21.68 -6.74 8.56
CA PHE A 478 21.79 -8.10 8.03
C PHE A 478 22.74 -8.93 8.90
N PRO A 479 22.23 -9.75 9.84
CA PRO A 479 23.04 -10.73 10.53
C PRO A 479 23.63 -11.74 9.54
N ARG A 480 24.85 -12.18 9.84
CA ARG A 480 25.57 -13.21 9.10
C ARG A 480 25.79 -14.43 9.96
N ASP A 481 25.36 -15.58 9.47
CA ASP A 481 25.60 -16.88 10.10
C ASP A 481 26.04 -17.90 9.05
N GLY A 482 27.16 -18.58 9.29
CA GLY A 482 27.69 -19.59 8.36
C GLY A 482 27.96 -19.10 6.93
N GLY A 483 28.17 -17.81 6.71
CA GLY A 483 28.33 -17.20 5.37
C GLY A 483 27.02 -16.90 4.65
N MET A 484 25.87 -17.13 5.29
CA MET A 484 24.54 -16.74 4.82
C MET A 484 24.13 -15.44 5.51
N GLU A 485 23.41 -14.57 4.79
CA GLU A 485 22.90 -13.31 5.31
C GLU A 485 21.40 -13.17 5.01
N ALA A 486 20.66 -12.56 5.93
CA ALA A 486 19.22 -12.33 5.83
C ALA A 486 18.88 -10.98 6.47
N PRO A 487 17.86 -10.25 5.97
CA PRO A 487 17.42 -9.01 6.59
C PRO A 487 16.72 -9.30 7.93
N ALA A 488 17.25 -8.76 9.03
CA ALA A 488 16.65 -8.95 10.36
C ALA A 488 15.75 -7.80 10.77
N SER A 489 16.26 -6.57 10.61
CA SER A 489 15.63 -5.38 11.16
C SER A 489 16.11 -4.14 10.45
N VAL A 490 15.32 -3.08 10.58
CA VAL A 490 15.65 -1.74 10.13
C VAL A 490 15.60 -0.83 11.34
N VAL A 491 16.69 -0.11 11.56
CA VAL A 491 16.82 0.91 12.60
C VAL A 491 16.73 2.28 11.97
N GLY A 492 16.17 3.23 12.70
CA GLY A 492 16.04 4.58 12.17
C GLY A 492 15.93 5.67 13.20
N LEU A 493 16.13 6.89 12.71
CA LEU A 493 16.05 8.13 13.46
C LEU A 493 15.12 9.09 12.72
N GLN A 494 14.35 9.86 13.49
CA GLN A 494 13.60 11.00 12.98
C GLN A 494 14.30 12.30 13.38
N PHE A 495 14.49 13.15 12.38
CA PHE A 495 15.09 14.47 12.53
C PHE A 495 14.04 15.53 12.25
N GLN A 496 14.10 16.64 12.98
CA GLN A 496 13.32 17.81 12.59
C GLN A 496 13.89 18.41 11.30
N HIS A 497 13.04 18.62 10.29
CA HIS A 497 13.48 19.13 8.98
C HIS A 497 14.22 20.47 9.10
N SER A 498 13.70 21.40 9.91
CA SER A 498 14.31 22.74 10.10
C SER A 498 15.74 22.66 10.67
N ALA A 499 15.96 21.80 11.66
CA ALA A 499 17.29 21.60 12.25
C ALA A 499 18.26 21.00 11.24
N LEU A 500 17.82 19.97 10.50
CA LEU A 500 18.65 19.32 9.48
C LEU A 500 19.02 20.28 8.34
N LEU A 501 18.06 21.09 7.88
CA LEU A 501 18.29 22.14 6.88
C LEU A 501 19.30 23.19 7.38
N SER A 502 19.13 23.69 8.61
CA SER A 502 20.05 24.68 9.18
C SER A 502 21.48 24.14 9.26
N ARG A 503 21.63 22.85 9.58
CA ARG A 503 22.92 22.16 9.62
C ARG A 503 23.51 21.99 8.22
N PHE A 504 22.69 21.61 7.24
CA PHE A 504 23.09 21.50 5.85
C PHE A 504 23.66 22.84 5.34
N ILE A 505 22.92 23.94 5.52
CA ILE A 505 23.36 25.30 5.13
C ILE A 505 24.65 25.69 5.88
N SER A 506 24.75 25.39 7.19
CA SER A 506 25.97 25.65 7.97
C SER A 506 27.20 24.89 7.46
N ILE A 507 27.02 23.71 6.86
CA ILE A 507 28.12 22.91 6.28
C ILE A 507 28.48 23.45 4.90
N THR A 508 27.47 23.69 4.05
CA THR A 508 27.66 24.09 2.64
C THR A 508 28.08 25.55 2.49
N SER A 509 27.80 26.41 3.47
CA SER A 509 28.29 27.79 3.54
C SER A 509 29.80 27.92 3.85
N LYS A 510 30.47 26.85 4.28
CA LYS A 510 31.92 26.89 4.54
C LYS A 510 32.70 26.81 3.24
N LYS A 511 33.17 27.97 2.76
CA LYS A 511 34.01 28.07 1.57
C LYS A 511 35.28 27.23 1.70
N THR A 512 35.34 26.15 0.94
CA THR A 512 36.53 25.28 0.80
C THR A 512 37.47 25.79 -0.28
N CYS A 513 36.99 26.65 -1.18
CA CYS A 513 37.81 27.27 -2.21
C CYS A 513 37.45 28.74 -2.47
N PRO A 514 38.40 29.58 -2.94
CA PRO A 514 38.19 31.02 -3.13
C PRO A 514 37.16 31.38 -4.21
N THR A 515 36.93 30.49 -5.17
CA THR A 515 36.05 30.68 -6.34
C THR A 515 34.81 29.79 -6.32
N CYS A 516 34.58 29.07 -5.21
CA CYS A 516 33.44 28.18 -5.08
C CYS A 516 32.23 29.01 -4.66
N TYR A 517 31.11 28.77 -5.31
CA TYR A 517 29.81 29.25 -4.85
C TYR A 517 29.38 28.47 -3.61
N ASP A 518 28.63 29.12 -2.73
CA ASP A 518 28.08 28.52 -1.54
C ASP A 518 26.55 28.51 -1.59
N CYS A 519 25.94 27.57 -0.87
CA CYS A 519 24.48 27.45 -0.76
C CYS A 519 23.86 28.52 0.15
N ALA A 520 24.65 29.48 0.65
CA ALA A 520 24.14 30.62 1.41
C ALA A 520 24.02 31.88 0.54
N SER A 521 24.51 31.82 -0.70
CA SER A 521 24.36 32.90 -1.68
C SER A 521 22.98 32.86 -2.34
N GLU A 522 22.39 34.03 -2.53
CA GLU A 522 21.12 34.19 -3.27
C GLU A 522 21.26 33.88 -4.78
N GLU A 523 22.45 33.50 -5.24
CA GLU A 523 22.74 33.19 -6.65
C GLU A 523 22.49 31.72 -7.00
N LEU A 524 22.43 30.83 -5.99
CA LEU A 524 22.28 29.38 -6.19
C LEU A 524 21.20 28.78 -5.29
N ASP A 525 20.31 28.01 -5.89
CA ASP A 525 19.39 27.14 -5.18
C ASP A 525 20.04 25.77 -4.90
N CYS A 526 20.09 25.39 -3.63
CA CYS A 526 20.67 24.10 -3.21
C CYS A 526 19.60 23.10 -2.77
N PHE A 527 19.66 21.90 -3.34
CA PHE A 527 18.72 20.82 -3.06
C PHE A 527 19.47 19.57 -2.59
N VAL A 528 18.84 18.81 -1.69
CA VAL A 528 19.24 17.44 -1.37
C VAL A 528 18.17 16.50 -1.90
N LEU A 529 18.57 15.59 -2.78
CA LEU A 529 17.67 14.65 -3.44
C LEU A 529 17.86 13.24 -2.86
N ASP A 530 16.76 12.50 -2.75
CA ASP A 530 16.83 11.06 -2.49
C ASP A 530 17.23 10.28 -3.76
N ASN A 531 17.41 8.96 -3.62
CA ASN A 531 17.80 8.09 -4.71
C ASN A 531 16.75 7.94 -5.83
N ASN A 532 15.52 8.39 -5.59
CA ASN A 532 14.41 8.37 -6.55
C ASN A 532 14.13 9.76 -7.14
N GLY A 533 14.90 10.79 -6.74
CA GLY A 533 14.77 12.16 -7.24
C GLY A 533 13.72 13.00 -6.52
N TYR A 534 13.31 12.64 -5.31
CA TYR A 534 12.48 13.47 -4.44
C TYR A 534 13.33 14.42 -3.60
N ILE A 535 12.82 15.62 -3.39
CA ILE A 535 13.49 16.66 -2.61
C ILE A 535 13.35 16.34 -1.12
N VAL A 536 14.46 16.07 -0.45
CA VAL A 536 14.55 15.84 1.01
C VAL A 536 14.78 17.15 1.75
N LEU A 537 15.65 18.02 1.22
CA LEU A 537 15.92 19.35 1.76
C LEU A 537 15.93 20.37 0.62
N ALA A 538 15.26 21.49 0.85
CA ALA A 538 15.28 22.68 0.02
C ALA A 538 15.22 23.93 0.91
N GLU A 539 15.71 25.06 0.39
CA GLU A 539 15.58 26.35 1.07
C GLU A 539 14.10 26.77 1.18
N ASP A 540 13.35 26.68 0.07
CA ASP A 540 11.89 26.77 0.11
C ASP A 540 11.29 25.45 0.59
N LYS A 541 10.77 25.49 1.81
CA LYS A 541 10.09 24.36 2.46
C LYS A 541 8.94 23.79 1.62
N ASN A 542 8.23 24.60 0.84
CA ASN A 542 7.09 24.15 0.04
C ASN A 542 7.47 23.12 -1.04
N LEU A 543 8.77 23.05 -1.37
CA LEU A 543 9.32 22.13 -2.36
C LEU A 543 9.67 20.76 -1.76
N THR A 544 9.85 20.66 -0.44
CA THR A 544 10.18 19.41 0.23
C THR A 544 9.08 18.36 0.01
N GLY A 545 9.47 17.14 -0.36
CA GLY A 545 8.57 16.03 -0.67
C GLY A 545 8.09 15.99 -2.13
N ARG A 546 8.34 17.03 -2.93
CA ARG A 546 8.01 17.03 -4.37
C ARG A 546 9.07 16.32 -5.19
N PHE A 547 8.66 15.83 -6.37
CA PHE A 547 9.59 15.26 -7.34
C PHE A 547 10.41 16.39 -7.99
N PHE A 548 11.74 16.25 -7.99
CA PHE A 548 12.63 17.29 -8.49
C PHE A 548 12.38 17.64 -9.96
N GLY A 549 11.99 16.67 -10.79
CA GLY A 549 11.67 16.93 -12.19
C GLY A 549 10.40 17.75 -12.43
N GLU A 550 9.51 17.89 -11.44
CA GLU A 550 8.36 18.81 -11.52
C GLU A 550 8.76 20.26 -11.21
N VAL A 551 9.79 20.43 -10.38
CA VAL A 551 10.31 21.74 -9.98
C VAL A 551 11.34 22.23 -11.00
N GLU A 552 12.40 21.43 -11.21
CA GLU A 552 13.55 21.74 -12.07
C GLU A 552 13.72 20.68 -13.17
N GLY A 553 12.75 20.61 -14.10
CA GLY A 553 12.74 19.61 -15.16
C GLY A 553 13.97 19.63 -16.08
N ALA A 554 14.49 20.82 -16.40
CA ALA A 554 15.68 20.95 -17.26
C ALA A 554 16.95 20.39 -16.60
N VAL A 555 17.13 20.66 -15.30
CA VAL A 555 18.26 20.13 -14.52
C VAL A 555 18.14 18.62 -14.36
N MET A 556 16.93 18.11 -14.05
CA MET A 556 16.69 16.68 -13.94
C MET A 556 16.98 15.94 -15.26
N ASP A 557 16.61 16.54 -16.41
CA ASP A 557 16.95 15.97 -17.71
C ASP A 557 18.46 15.99 -17.99
N SER A 558 19.18 17.02 -17.53
CA SER A 558 20.65 17.06 -17.59
C SER A 558 21.30 15.99 -16.71
N LEU A 559 20.84 15.82 -15.46
CA LEU A 559 21.33 14.78 -14.54
C LEU A 559 21.09 13.37 -15.08
N ARG A 560 20.03 13.19 -15.87
CA ARG A 560 19.71 11.92 -16.53
C ARG A 560 20.52 11.67 -17.80
N THR A 561 20.74 12.69 -18.63
CA THR A 561 21.34 12.53 -19.98
C THR A 561 22.82 12.83 -20.04
N GLY A 562 23.28 13.84 -19.31
CA GLY A 562 24.67 14.26 -19.28
C GLY A 562 25.50 13.39 -18.34
N ASP A 563 25.30 13.59 -17.03
CA ASP A 563 26.11 12.95 -15.99
C ASP A 563 25.67 11.52 -15.64
N ALA A 564 24.52 11.08 -16.17
CA ALA A 564 23.93 9.76 -15.98
C ALA A 564 23.75 9.35 -14.50
N VAL A 565 23.48 10.32 -13.62
CA VAL A 565 23.26 10.10 -12.17
C VAL A 565 21.94 9.35 -11.93
N PHE A 566 20.89 9.72 -12.68
CA PHE A 566 19.57 9.10 -12.58
C PHE A 566 19.21 8.31 -13.85
N LYS A 567 18.59 7.14 -13.67
CA LYS A 567 18.01 6.35 -14.75
C LYS A 567 16.48 6.53 -14.78
N LYS A 568 15.93 6.94 -15.92
CA LYS A 568 14.47 6.97 -16.12
C LYS A 568 13.95 5.55 -16.28
N VAL A 569 12.98 5.19 -15.45
CA VAL A 569 12.24 3.91 -15.52
C VAL A 569 10.78 4.24 -15.73
N SER A 570 10.16 3.64 -16.76
CA SER A 570 8.73 3.77 -17.02
C SER A 570 7.97 2.57 -16.45
N ILE A 571 7.00 2.86 -15.59
CA ILE A 571 6.05 1.90 -15.03
C ILE A 571 4.65 2.25 -15.55
N PHE A 572 3.86 1.22 -15.86
CA PHE A 572 2.47 1.38 -16.31
C PHE A 572 1.54 0.82 -15.24
N ASP A 573 0.70 1.69 -14.67
CA ASP A 573 -0.37 1.28 -13.76
C ASP A 573 -1.64 0.95 -14.55
N TYR A 574 -1.92 -0.34 -14.75
CA TYR A 574 -3.14 -0.80 -15.42
C TYR A 574 -4.38 -0.82 -14.53
N GLN A 575 -4.20 -0.69 -13.21
CA GLN A 575 -5.28 -0.64 -12.23
C GLN A 575 -5.70 0.80 -11.88
N GLY A 576 -4.95 1.80 -12.36
CA GLY A 576 -5.20 3.21 -12.16
C GLY A 576 -6.49 3.67 -12.84
N LEU A 577 -7.25 4.53 -12.16
CA LEU A 577 -8.48 5.12 -12.69
C LEU A 577 -8.30 6.62 -12.92
N CYS A 578 -8.42 7.03 -14.18
CA CYS A 578 -8.50 8.45 -14.54
C CYS A 578 -9.97 8.87 -14.57
N LEU A 579 -10.34 9.87 -13.77
CA LEU A 579 -11.65 10.48 -13.88
C LEU A 579 -11.66 11.40 -15.10
N ASP A 580 -12.44 11.03 -16.12
CA ASP A 580 -12.76 11.88 -17.26
C ASP A 580 -13.44 13.16 -16.75
N ASP A 581 -12.68 14.23 -16.53
CA ASP A 581 -13.22 15.57 -16.34
C ASP A 581 -13.74 16.10 -17.70
N LYS A 582 -14.76 15.46 -18.27
CA LYS A 582 -15.52 15.96 -19.44
C LYS A 582 -16.20 17.33 -19.20
N ASN A 583 -15.98 17.94 -18.04
CA ASN A 583 -16.46 19.27 -17.64
C ASN A 583 -15.33 20.25 -17.28
N ARG A 584 -14.05 19.91 -17.42
CA ARG A 584 -13.12 20.93 -17.88
C ARG A 584 -13.53 21.14 -19.32
N THR A 585 -14.27 22.23 -19.53
CA THR A 585 -14.61 22.76 -20.83
C THR A 585 -13.56 22.33 -21.83
N SER A 586 -14.00 21.68 -22.90
CA SER A 586 -13.21 21.65 -24.12
C SER A 586 -12.69 23.07 -24.33
N ASN A 587 -11.44 23.31 -23.95
CA ASN A 587 -10.64 24.43 -24.43
C ASN A 587 -10.26 24.04 -25.86
N SER A 588 -11.29 23.81 -26.67
CA SER A 588 -11.23 24.20 -28.05
C SER A 588 -11.29 25.72 -27.95
N ASP A 589 -10.25 26.42 -28.39
CA ASP A 589 -10.19 27.89 -28.44
C ASP A 589 -11.28 28.52 -29.32
N ALA A 590 -12.24 27.73 -29.80
CA ALA A 590 -13.38 28.10 -30.62
C ALA A 590 -14.72 27.91 -29.88
N ASN A 591 -14.90 28.54 -28.70
CA ASN A 591 -16.18 28.53 -27.98
C ASN A 591 -17.13 29.69 -28.35
N PHE A 592 -16.92 30.35 -29.48
CA PHE A 592 -17.90 31.31 -29.99
C PHE A 592 -18.11 31.13 -31.48
N ILE A 593 -19.31 30.69 -31.86
CA ILE A 593 -19.80 30.92 -33.22
C ILE A 593 -19.98 32.42 -33.32
N LEU A 594 -19.05 33.11 -33.98
CA LEU A 594 -19.15 34.53 -34.31
C LEU A 594 -20.37 34.72 -35.20
N THR A 595 -21.49 35.09 -34.60
CA THR A 595 -22.69 35.44 -35.35
C THR A 595 -22.44 36.74 -36.12
N PRO A 596 -23.16 36.98 -37.24
CA PRO A 596 -23.06 38.23 -37.98
C PRO A 596 -23.24 39.47 -37.09
N PHE A 597 -24.07 39.35 -36.05
CA PHE A 597 -24.30 40.40 -35.06
C PHE A 597 -23.07 40.70 -34.18
N THR A 598 -22.25 39.71 -33.87
CA THR A 598 -20.98 39.95 -33.15
C THR A 598 -19.95 40.66 -34.00
N HIS A 599 -19.84 40.34 -35.30
CA HIS A 599 -19.00 41.09 -36.24
C HIS A 599 -19.48 42.54 -36.39
N PHE A 600 -20.79 42.75 -36.47
CA PHE A 600 -21.36 44.09 -36.51
C PHE A 600 -21.06 44.88 -35.23
N LYS A 601 -21.19 44.27 -34.05
CA LYS A 601 -20.84 44.91 -32.77
C LYS A 601 -19.36 45.31 -32.70
N LEU A 602 -18.47 44.42 -33.13
CA LEU A 602 -17.03 44.67 -33.14
C LEU A 602 -16.66 45.80 -34.13
N LEU A 603 -17.31 45.84 -35.29
CA LEU A 603 -17.15 46.92 -36.26
C LEU A 603 -17.64 48.25 -35.70
N VAL A 604 -18.80 48.29 -35.03
CA VAL A 604 -19.31 49.50 -34.37
C VAL A 604 -18.35 49.96 -33.28
N GLN A 605 -17.83 49.05 -32.45
CA GLN A 605 -16.85 49.37 -31.41
C GLN A 605 -15.54 49.91 -31.99
N TRP A 606 -15.06 49.31 -33.08
CA TRP A 606 -13.86 49.78 -33.78
C TRP A 606 -14.06 51.17 -34.40
N VAL A 607 -15.18 51.41 -35.08
CA VAL A 607 -15.54 52.73 -35.62
C VAL A 607 -15.63 53.77 -34.51
N PHE A 608 -16.26 53.42 -33.37
CA PHE A 608 -16.37 54.32 -32.24
C PHE A 608 -15.00 54.63 -31.61
N GLY A 609 -14.11 53.63 -31.52
CA GLY A 609 -12.73 53.81 -31.07
C GLY A 609 -11.93 54.72 -31.99
N GLN A 610 -12.05 54.57 -33.30
CA GLN A 610 -11.40 55.45 -34.29
C GLN A 610 -11.95 56.87 -34.24
N LEU A 611 -13.26 57.04 -34.01
CA LEU A 611 -13.90 58.34 -33.91
C LEU A 611 -13.48 59.07 -32.62
N LEU A 612 -13.38 58.34 -31.49
CA LEU A 612 -12.79 58.85 -30.25
C LEU A 612 -11.33 59.25 -30.45
N TRP A 613 -10.54 58.42 -31.11
CA TRP A 613 -9.12 58.71 -31.36
C TRP A 613 -8.94 59.95 -32.24
N LEU A 614 -9.76 60.09 -33.30
CA LEU A 614 -9.83 61.30 -34.12
C LEU A 614 -10.25 62.55 -33.32
N LEU A 615 -11.21 62.44 -32.40
CA LEU A 615 -11.61 63.54 -31.52
C LEU A 615 -10.47 63.98 -30.58
N PHE A 616 -9.67 63.03 -30.10
CA PHE A 616 -8.47 63.32 -29.32
C PHE A 616 -7.38 64.00 -30.17
N ASP A 617 -7.08 63.48 -31.36
CA ASP A 617 -6.02 64.01 -32.24
C ASP A 617 -6.37 65.39 -32.84
N SER A 618 -7.65 65.66 -33.09
CA SER A 618 -8.13 66.93 -33.64
C SER A 618 -8.27 68.06 -32.61
N ASN A 619 -7.97 67.80 -31.33
CA ASN A 619 -8.03 68.79 -30.24
C ASN A 619 -9.38 69.55 -30.15
N LEU A 620 -10.47 68.91 -30.60
CA LEU A 620 -11.86 69.43 -30.62
C LEU A 620 -12.58 69.25 -29.27
N SER A 621 -11.86 68.94 -28.20
CA SER A 621 -12.36 68.80 -26.82
C SER A 621 -13.06 70.07 -26.29
N HIS A 622 -12.80 71.23 -26.91
CA HIS A 622 -13.44 72.51 -26.61
C HIS A 622 -14.89 72.63 -27.09
N LEU A 623 -15.39 71.75 -27.98
CA LEU A 623 -16.83 71.71 -28.35
C LEU A 623 -17.71 71.11 -27.24
N TRP A 624 -17.11 70.36 -26.30
CA TRP A 624 -17.83 69.71 -25.19
C TRP A 624 -17.86 70.58 -23.92
N TYR A 625 -17.03 71.62 -23.83
CA TYR A 625 -17.02 72.57 -22.72
C TYR A 625 -17.41 73.97 -23.21
N GLY A 626 -18.68 74.33 -23.06
CA GLY A 626 -19.15 75.70 -23.29
C GLY A 626 -18.42 76.68 -22.37
N THR A 627 -17.61 77.57 -22.94
CA THR A 627 -16.87 78.58 -22.19
C THR A 627 -17.81 79.71 -21.72
N GLN A 628 -18.16 79.74 -20.43
CA GLN A 628 -18.57 80.97 -19.75
C GLN A 628 -17.34 81.59 -19.10
N ALA A 629 -16.85 82.69 -19.65
CA ALA A 629 -15.83 83.52 -19.02
C ALA A 629 -16.52 84.75 -18.41
N SER A 630 -16.52 84.83 -17.08
CA SER A 630 -16.91 86.03 -16.30
C SER A 630 -15.65 86.61 -15.69
N ALA A 631 -15.26 87.81 -16.11
CA ALA A 631 -14.17 88.58 -15.50
C ALA A 631 -14.75 89.58 -14.48
N SER A 632 -14.35 89.47 -13.22
CA SER A 632 -14.58 90.51 -12.21
C SER A 632 -13.35 91.42 -12.12
N PRO A 633 -13.51 92.77 -12.07
CA PRO A 633 -12.38 93.68 -11.85
C PRO A 633 -12.27 94.06 -10.36
N PHE A 634 -11.06 93.99 -9.82
CA PHE A 634 -10.59 94.68 -8.62
C PHE A 634 -9.35 95.48 -9.06
N GLY A 635 -9.20 96.78 -8.86
CA GLY A 635 -10.02 97.85 -8.28
C GLY A 635 -9.21 99.15 -8.37
N GLU A 636 -9.85 100.31 -8.17
CA GLU A 636 -9.15 101.56 -7.81
C GLU A 636 -10.19 102.57 -7.27
N GLY A 637 -9.92 103.18 -6.09
CA GLY A 637 -10.68 104.35 -5.60
C GLY A 637 -10.87 104.46 -4.09
N ASN A 638 -10.13 105.39 -3.47
CA ASN A 638 -10.17 105.82 -2.06
C ASN A 638 -11.37 106.73 -1.68
N LEU A 639 -11.46 107.02 -0.36
CA LEU A 639 -12.11 108.14 0.37
C LEU A 639 -13.54 107.87 0.89
N TYR A 640 -13.71 107.54 2.18
CA TYR A 640 -13.67 108.42 3.37
C TYR A 640 -13.44 107.60 4.64
#